data_AF-A0A1G0EPK1-F1
#
_entry.id   AF-A0A1G0EPK1-F1
#
_cell.length_a   1.000
_cell.length_b   1.000
_cell.length_c   1.000
_cell.angle_alpha   90.00
_cell.angle_beta   90.00
_cell.angle_gamma   90.00
#
_symmetry.space_group_name_H-M   'P 1'
#
loop_
_entity.id
_entity.type
_entity.pdbx_description
1 polymer ?
#
loop_
_entity_poly.entity_id
_entity_poly.type
_entity_poly.pdbx_seq_one_letter_code
_entity_poly.pdbx_strand_id
1 'polypeptide(L)'
;MILLMRGNTGKEVATLKKALRKALGAGAAAYPGLAAGNEFDTDTQTALRAWQSSVGLVADGIAGPRTLSALGIAPPAKLAVSVDTATVNKLFPYTKTSSIARNLPYVTAALAAFGLTDANMISTALGTIRAETEGFVPIAELPSHFNTLPGQAAFSAYDHRLGNKEPGDGARYRGRGFVQLTGRDNYEKFGKVLDISLADNPDCACAPEVAACLLAAYLDANREKLSSALAKDDLKAARKVVNGGSHGLERFSDTFRMAQKLWAASAKPLVGALARAAPIAARRASLNVKRDAADLRDRQYMPPPHSLPQIFPADGDIKHFMGAYTQSGLILDQGQEGACTGFGLACVVNYLRWRAAGMPKKLESVSPRMLYHFARRFDEYEGENYDGSSCRGALKGWYHNGVCLESRWPYAEGNDTLPKSGWDSDAVERTLGVYYRIDPQAITDLQAAILEVGAIYASSYTHKGWDAVKTSAKPPASHATLPVIAYDGKPSRSGGHAFALVGFNRTGFVIQNSWGDQWGAGGFAVVSYADWLAHAMDVWVAAMGVPGVVSGRLASGGREVAGAEAAAARANWWDEATAYRHSIVLGNDGRVNRYEKLDGVTRSLQNQACVMPDSWFRQNPHEKKRLVIYAHGGLNSEADAIHRARAMGRYFLGNGCYPLFLVWKSGLLESLGNILAEKVSPGAAGMAGGIGGWLTDKVSDPLVEKTIGRPFARPLWSEMKENAELASEGGRGGDLLTEALRSLAGSWGDKFELHLMGHSAGSIILGRLLGSLAQKGLADSVKSVHLYAPACTVAFANRHYAPHDKIMSRLHLDILGDQREQDDNVAFVYQKSLLYFVSNALEADLRMPILGMENVFNPQYSGWNGSSITAETLTNWRNAAEIARLKDRLTIHHEEKILTRRGNGADVQEKTESASHGGFDNSVEIIGKTLERITGAPLALPVDDLVGF
;
A
#
# COMPACT_ATOMS: atom_id res chain seq x y z
N MET A 1 7.22 -0.72 32.43
CA MET A 1 7.14 -1.59 31.24
C MET A 1 7.52 -0.78 30.00
N ILE A 2 8.33 -1.35 29.11
CA ILE A 2 8.78 -0.71 27.86
C ILE A 2 7.81 -1.03 26.71
N LEU A 3 7.31 -2.27 26.67
CA LEU A 3 6.27 -2.73 25.76
C LEU A 3 5.04 -3.16 26.56
N LEU A 4 3.86 -2.95 25.98
CA LEU A 4 2.59 -3.45 26.47
C LEU A 4 1.90 -4.27 25.36
N MET A 5 1.48 -5.47 25.71
CA MET A 5 0.76 -6.41 24.84
C MET A 5 -0.24 -7.24 25.64
N ARG A 6 -1.00 -8.08 24.92
CA ARG A 6 -2.00 -8.97 25.52
C ARG A 6 -1.38 -9.82 26.63
N GLY A 7 -2.03 -9.84 27.80
CA GLY A 7 -1.59 -10.55 29.00
C GLY A 7 -0.82 -9.68 30.01
N ASN A 8 -0.31 -8.50 29.61
CA ASN A 8 0.23 -7.56 30.60
C ASN A 8 -0.90 -7.01 31.49
N THR A 9 -0.58 -6.76 32.76
CA THR A 9 -1.50 -6.14 33.72
C THR A 9 -0.79 -5.03 34.50
N GLY A 10 -1.51 -3.98 34.92
CA GLY A 10 -0.95 -2.94 35.78
C GLY A 10 -1.44 -1.51 35.48
N LYS A 11 -0.82 -0.54 36.14
CA LYS A 11 -1.18 0.89 36.05
C LYS A 11 -0.91 1.46 34.66
N GLU A 12 0.13 0.96 34.00
CA GLU A 12 0.54 1.31 32.65
C GLU A 12 -0.55 0.94 31.64
N VAL A 13 -1.12 -0.25 31.78
CA VAL A 13 -2.24 -0.72 30.96
C VAL A 13 -3.50 0.12 31.20
N ALA A 14 -3.83 0.42 32.46
CA ALA A 14 -4.97 1.30 32.76
C ALA A 14 -4.81 2.70 32.12
N THR A 15 -3.57 3.21 32.08
CA THR A 15 -3.23 4.48 31.41
C THR A 15 -3.40 4.37 29.90
N LEU A 16 -2.91 3.29 29.29
CA LEU A 16 -3.11 2.97 27.87
C LEU A 16 -4.59 2.93 27.50
N LYS A 17 -5.42 2.20 28.24
CA LYS A 17 -6.87 2.08 28.00
C LYS A 17 -7.56 3.45 28.09
N LYS A 18 -7.18 4.29 29.05
CA LYS A 18 -7.71 5.67 29.17
C LYS A 18 -7.33 6.52 27.95
N ALA A 19 -6.08 6.46 27.51
CA ALA A 19 -5.62 7.20 26.33
C ALA A 19 -6.32 6.71 25.05
N LEU A 20 -6.44 5.40 24.86
CA LEU A 20 -7.13 4.80 23.72
C LEU A 20 -8.60 5.19 23.66
N ARG A 21 -9.33 5.16 24.79
CA ARG A 21 -10.72 5.64 24.83
C ARG A 21 -10.84 7.09 24.38
N LYS A 22 -9.94 7.96 24.85
CA LYS A 22 -9.91 9.37 24.44
C LYS A 22 -9.63 9.51 22.95
N ALA A 23 -8.68 8.72 22.42
CA ALA A 23 -8.26 8.79 21.03
C ALA A 23 -9.30 8.23 20.05
N LEU A 24 -10.02 7.16 20.43
CA LEU A 24 -11.09 6.54 19.63
C LEU A 24 -12.42 7.29 19.73
N GLY A 25 -12.63 8.11 20.76
CA GLY A 25 -13.87 8.85 20.96
C GLY A 25 -15.08 7.92 21.04
N ALA A 26 -16.12 8.20 20.23
CA ALA A 26 -17.32 7.37 20.17
C ALA A 26 -17.06 5.92 19.73
N GLY A 27 -16.00 5.68 18.94
CA GLY A 27 -15.62 4.34 18.48
C GLY A 27 -15.17 3.40 19.61
N ALA A 28 -14.82 3.95 20.78
CA ALA A 28 -14.43 3.14 21.94
C ALA A 28 -15.56 2.21 22.44
N ALA A 29 -16.83 2.54 22.17
CA ALA A 29 -17.98 1.73 22.57
C ALA A 29 -18.01 0.34 21.91
N ALA A 30 -17.34 0.18 20.76
CA ALA A 30 -17.20 -1.11 20.09
C ALA A 30 -16.25 -2.09 20.82
N TYR A 31 -15.53 -1.62 21.84
CA TYR A 31 -14.53 -2.36 22.60
C TYR A 31 -14.84 -2.32 24.10
N PRO A 32 -15.80 -3.13 24.59
CA PRO A 32 -16.20 -3.14 25.99
C PRO A 32 -15.03 -3.31 26.97
N GLY A 33 -14.02 -4.10 26.59
CA GLY A 33 -12.79 -4.27 27.38
C GLY A 33 -12.09 -2.95 27.71
N LEU A 34 -12.26 -1.86 26.95
CA LEU A 34 -11.65 -0.56 27.25
C LEU A 34 -12.27 0.19 28.44
N ALA A 35 -13.47 -0.17 28.90
CA ALA A 35 -14.26 0.63 29.84
C ALA A 35 -13.56 0.88 31.19
N ALA A 36 -12.92 -0.16 31.75
CA ALA A 36 -12.20 -0.10 33.03
C ALA A 36 -11.14 -1.23 33.15
N GLY A 37 -10.44 -1.26 34.27
CA GLY A 37 -9.48 -2.32 34.60
C GLY A 37 -8.03 -2.03 34.21
N ASN A 38 -7.17 -2.95 34.59
CA ASN A 38 -5.71 -2.89 34.44
C ASN A 38 -5.17 -4.03 33.57
N GLU A 39 -6.03 -4.83 32.95
CA GLU A 39 -5.65 -5.95 32.09
C GLU A 39 -5.67 -5.55 30.61
N PHE A 40 -4.62 -5.97 29.89
CA PHE A 40 -4.50 -5.83 28.45
C PHE A 40 -5.13 -7.08 27.82
N ASP A 41 -6.45 -7.04 27.69
CA ASP A 41 -7.27 -8.09 27.11
C ASP A 41 -7.28 -8.04 25.57
N THR A 42 -7.99 -8.99 24.96
CA THR A 42 -8.18 -9.05 23.51
C THR A 42 -8.85 -7.79 22.96
N ASP A 43 -9.85 -7.24 23.64
CA ASP A 43 -10.54 -6.02 23.22
C ASP A 43 -9.60 -4.80 23.21
N THR A 44 -8.72 -4.69 24.20
CA THR A 44 -7.69 -3.64 24.27
C THR A 44 -6.71 -3.78 23.11
N GLN A 45 -6.28 -5.01 22.79
CA GLN A 45 -5.41 -5.28 21.64
C GLN A 45 -6.06 -4.86 20.32
N THR A 46 -7.31 -5.26 20.12
CA THR A 46 -8.02 -4.98 18.88
C THR A 46 -8.33 -3.49 18.74
N ALA A 47 -8.70 -2.82 19.83
CA ALA A 47 -8.89 -1.37 19.84
C ALA A 47 -7.60 -0.61 19.52
N LEU A 48 -6.46 -1.09 20.04
CA LEU A 48 -5.15 -0.53 19.73
C LEU A 48 -4.82 -0.67 18.24
N ARG A 49 -5.05 -1.85 17.63
CA ARG A 49 -4.86 -2.04 16.18
C ARG A 49 -5.72 -1.09 15.36
N ALA A 50 -6.99 -0.93 15.73
CA ALA A 50 -7.90 -0.04 15.04
C ALA A 50 -7.41 1.42 15.08
N TRP A 51 -6.96 1.87 16.26
CA TRP A 51 -6.39 3.20 16.41
C TRP A 51 -5.06 3.35 15.64
N GLN A 52 -4.11 2.42 15.78
CA GLN A 52 -2.82 2.43 15.07
C GLN A 52 -3.02 2.56 13.56
N SER A 53 -3.93 1.73 13.01
CA SER A 53 -4.29 1.78 11.60
C SER A 53 -4.81 3.16 11.19
N SER A 54 -5.70 3.75 12.00
CA SER A 54 -6.32 5.05 11.70
C SER A 54 -5.34 6.23 11.66
N VAL A 55 -4.16 6.09 12.26
CA VAL A 55 -3.11 7.14 12.33
C VAL A 55 -1.85 6.79 11.55
N GLY A 56 -1.84 5.68 10.80
CA GLY A 56 -0.70 5.32 9.95
C GLY A 56 0.43 4.56 10.62
N LEU A 57 0.22 4.04 11.83
CA LEU A 57 1.16 3.12 12.48
C LEU A 57 0.92 1.69 12.01
N VAL A 58 1.91 0.82 12.24
CA VAL A 58 1.73 -0.62 12.01
C VAL A 58 0.71 -1.14 13.03
N ALA A 59 -0.40 -1.69 12.52
CA ALA A 59 -1.52 -2.15 13.33
C ALA A 59 -1.28 -3.55 13.91
N ASP A 60 -0.20 -3.70 14.69
CA ASP A 60 0.20 -4.96 15.34
C ASP A 60 -0.53 -5.21 16.68
N GLY A 61 -1.07 -4.16 17.30
CA GLY A 61 -1.71 -4.25 18.62
C GLY A 61 -0.69 -4.34 19.76
N ILE A 62 0.52 -3.84 19.54
CA ILE A 62 1.59 -3.74 20.54
C ILE A 62 1.82 -2.26 20.84
N ALA A 63 1.80 -1.88 22.11
CA ALA A 63 2.07 -0.52 22.54
C ALA A 63 3.49 -0.40 23.09
N GLY A 64 4.42 0.03 22.24
CA GLY A 64 5.78 0.39 22.65
C GLY A 64 6.04 1.90 22.66
N PRO A 65 7.30 2.33 22.82
CA PRO A 65 7.67 3.74 22.96
C PRO A 65 7.07 4.68 21.89
N ARG A 66 7.03 4.27 20.62
CA ARG A 66 6.49 5.07 19.52
C ARG A 66 4.97 5.23 19.65
N THR A 67 4.28 4.11 19.89
CA THR A 67 2.84 4.06 20.11
C THR A 67 2.41 4.84 21.36
N LEU A 68 3.12 4.66 22.48
CA LEU A 68 2.85 5.36 23.73
C LEU A 68 3.09 6.87 23.62
N SER A 69 4.11 7.30 22.88
CA SER A 69 4.33 8.72 22.59
C SER A 69 3.23 9.30 21.71
N ALA A 70 2.79 8.58 20.67
CA ALA A 70 1.68 8.99 19.82
C ALA A 70 0.34 9.12 20.57
N LEU A 71 0.13 8.34 21.62
CA LEU A 71 -1.04 8.45 22.52
C LEU A 71 -0.89 9.55 23.59
N GLY A 72 0.26 10.23 23.64
CA GLY A 72 0.56 11.26 24.64
C GLY A 72 0.80 10.70 26.04
N ILE A 73 1.12 9.41 26.16
CA ILE A 73 1.45 8.74 27.44
C ILE A 73 2.92 8.96 27.79
N ALA A 74 3.80 8.83 26.78
CA ALA A 74 5.23 9.06 26.93
C ALA A 74 5.65 10.36 26.24
N PRO A 75 6.65 11.10 26.76
CA PRO A 75 7.18 12.27 26.07
C PRO A 75 7.83 11.87 24.74
N PRO A 76 7.92 12.79 23.76
CA PRO A 76 8.65 12.55 22.52
C PRO A 76 10.11 12.19 22.77
N ALA A 77 10.68 11.35 21.90
CA ALA A 77 12.09 10.96 21.96
C ALA A 77 13.00 12.19 21.94
N LYS A 78 13.86 12.34 22.94
CA LYS A 78 14.91 13.37 22.97
C LYS A 78 16.26 12.69 22.75
N LEU A 79 16.87 12.95 21.60
CA LEU A 79 18.20 12.48 21.26
C LEU A 79 19.21 13.62 21.41
N ALA A 80 20.48 13.29 21.73
CA ALA A 80 21.53 14.30 21.85
C ALA A 80 21.97 14.87 20.48
N VAL A 81 21.60 14.19 19.40
CA VAL A 81 21.86 14.58 18.01
C VAL A 81 20.56 14.57 17.22
N SER A 82 20.48 15.40 16.17
CA SER A 82 19.35 15.35 15.24
C SER A 82 19.44 14.10 14.37
N VAL A 83 18.39 13.28 14.42
CA VAL A 83 18.25 12.06 13.61
C VAL A 83 16.92 12.14 12.89
N ASP A 84 16.97 12.46 11.60
CA ASP A 84 15.81 12.51 10.72
C ASP A 84 16.03 11.65 9.47
N THR A 85 14.96 11.45 8.70
CA THR A 85 15.00 10.65 7.47
C THR A 85 16.06 11.17 6.49
N ALA A 86 16.26 12.48 6.38
CA ALA A 86 17.21 13.05 5.43
C ALA A 86 18.67 12.75 5.83
N THR A 87 18.97 12.83 7.12
CA THR A 87 20.27 12.47 7.69
C THR A 87 20.53 10.98 7.51
N VAL A 88 19.55 10.12 7.82
CA VAL A 88 19.70 8.67 7.67
C VAL A 88 19.77 8.24 6.20
N ASN A 89 19.09 8.93 5.27
CA ASN A 89 19.21 8.65 3.84
C ASN A 89 20.66 8.77 3.33
N LYS A 90 21.40 9.77 3.83
CA LYS A 90 22.83 9.95 3.53
C LYS A 90 23.70 8.81 4.07
N LEU A 91 23.28 8.20 5.19
CA LEU A 91 23.96 7.07 5.82
C LEU A 91 23.63 5.73 5.13
N PHE A 92 22.52 5.68 4.39
CA PHE A 92 21.97 4.49 3.73
C PHE A 92 21.71 4.75 2.24
N PRO A 93 22.76 4.98 1.43
CA PRO A 93 22.64 5.49 0.06
C PRO A 93 21.99 4.54 -0.95
N TYR A 94 21.65 3.31 -0.56
CA TYR A 94 20.95 2.32 -1.39
C TYR A 94 19.58 1.90 -0.80
N THR A 95 19.16 2.53 0.29
CA THR A 95 17.92 2.18 0.98
C THR A 95 16.80 3.12 0.58
N LYS A 96 15.60 2.56 0.34
CA LYS A 96 14.40 3.34 0.05
C LYS A 96 14.11 4.31 1.19
N THR A 97 13.96 5.59 0.86
CA THR A 97 13.64 6.66 1.81
C THR A 97 12.34 6.38 2.57
N SER A 98 11.32 5.79 1.93
CA SER A 98 10.09 5.34 2.56
C SER A 98 10.28 4.27 3.64
N SER A 99 11.20 3.32 3.47
CA SER A 99 11.53 2.33 4.51
C SER A 99 12.13 3.00 5.74
N ILE A 100 13.05 3.96 5.54
CA ILE A 100 13.64 4.75 6.62
C ILE A 100 12.56 5.58 7.31
N ALA A 101 11.74 6.32 6.55
CA ALA A 101 10.67 7.16 7.10
C ALA A 101 9.67 6.35 7.93
N ARG A 102 9.33 5.14 7.49
CA ARG A 102 8.41 4.24 8.20
C ARG A 102 8.99 3.71 9.51
N ASN A 103 10.26 3.32 9.52
CA ASN A 103 10.84 2.53 10.62
C ASN A 103 11.72 3.35 11.59
N LEU A 104 12.32 4.45 11.15
CA LEU A 104 13.21 5.29 11.98
C LEU A 104 12.52 5.85 13.24
N PRO A 105 11.23 6.25 13.21
CA PRO A 105 10.55 6.67 14.43
C PRO A 105 10.49 5.60 15.53
N TYR A 106 10.31 4.34 15.16
CA TYR A 106 10.33 3.23 16.12
C TYR A 106 11.73 3.06 16.73
N VAL A 107 12.78 3.11 15.89
CA VAL A 107 14.19 2.98 16.33
C VAL A 107 14.56 4.11 17.28
N THR A 108 14.27 5.36 16.92
CA THR A 108 14.62 6.53 17.74
C THR A 108 13.84 6.58 19.06
N ALA A 109 12.56 6.21 19.04
CA ALA A 109 11.75 6.08 20.26
C ALA A 109 12.27 4.98 21.19
N ALA A 110 12.65 3.82 20.65
CA ALA A 110 13.25 2.74 21.43
C ALA A 110 14.61 3.15 22.04
N LEU A 111 15.53 3.71 21.24
CA LEU A 111 16.83 4.17 21.76
C LEU A 111 16.67 5.19 22.89
N ALA A 112 15.74 6.13 22.74
CA ALA A 112 15.44 7.10 23.79
C ALA A 112 14.87 6.44 25.06
N ALA A 113 13.98 5.45 24.93
CA ALA A 113 13.41 4.71 26.05
C ALA A 113 14.48 3.92 26.85
N PHE A 114 15.56 3.48 26.20
CA PHE A 114 16.70 2.82 26.83
C PHE A 114 17.85 3.79 27.21
N GLY A 115 17.68 5.11 27.03
CA GLY A 115 18.75 6.07 27.33
C GLY A 115 20.02 5.91 26.47
N LEU A 116 19.86 5.42 25.24
CA LEU A 116 20.91 5.26 24.22
C LEU A 116 20.91 6.47 23.27
N THR A 117 21.01 7.67 23.85
CA THR A 117 20.71 8.94 23.15
C THR A 117 21.95 9.66 22.62
N ASP A 118 23.16 9.21 22.98
CA ASP A 118 24.40 9.82 22.53
C ASP A 118 24.78 9.40 21.10
N ALA A 119 25.63 10.20 20.47
CA ALA A 119 26.05 9.99 19.08
C ALA A 119 26.68 8.60 18.86
N ASN A 120 27.46 8.07 19.81
CA ASN A 120 28.14 6.79 19.65
C ASN A 120 27.15 5.62 19.64
N MET A 121 26.19 5.63 20.56
CA MET A 121 25.17 4.58 20.62
C MET A 121 24.20 4.66 19.44
N ILE A 122 23.83 5.86 19.00
CA ILE A 122 22.99 6.03 17.80
C ILE A 122 23.75 5.58 16.54
N SER A 123 25.03 5.95 16.39
CA SER A 123 25.88 5.46 15.28
C SER A 123 25.99 3.93 15.29
N THR A 124 26.13 3.32 16.47
CA THR A 124 26.20 1.86 16.63
C THR A 124 24.89 1.18 16.23
N ALA A 125 23.75 1.76 16.61
CA ALA A 125 22.44 1.26 16.24
C ALA A 125 22.21 1.32 14.71
N LEU A 126 22.47 2.48 14.10
CA LEU A 126 22.34 2.66 12.64
C LEU A 126 23.33 1.76 11.87
N GLY A 127 24.57 1.67 12.32
CA GLY A 127 25.57 0.78 11.73
C GLY A 127 25.16 -0.70 11.82
N THR A 128 24.52 -1.10 12.92
CA THR A 128 23.97 -2.45 13.09
C THR A 128 22.83 -2.69 12.09
N ILE A 129 21.86 -1.78 12.00
CA ILE A 129 20.74 -1.90 11.05
C ILE A 129 21.26 -2.05 9.61
N ARG A 130 22.25 -1.25 9.21
CA ARG A 130 22.84 -1.32 7.87
C ARG A 130 23.55 -2.65 7.63
N ALA A 131 24.31 -3.13 8.61
CA ALA A 131 25.03 -4.39 8.51
C ALA A 131 24.10 -5.61 8.42
N GLU A 132 23.01 -5.63 9.18
CA GLU A 132 22.10 -6.78 9.26
C GLU A 132 21.01 -6.78 8.20
N THR A 133 20.41 -5.61 7.91
CA THR A 133 19.20 -5.53 7.08
C THR A 133 19.37 -4.68 5.83
N GLU A 134 20.35 -3.76 5.80
CA GLU A 134 20.58 -2.69 4.81
C GLU A 134 19.31 -1.86 4.52
N GLY A 135 18.25 -2.47 3.98
CA GLY A 135 16.97 -1.88 3.61
C GLY A 135 16.16 -1.24 4.73
N PHE A 136 16.66 -1.19 5.97
CA PHE A 136 16.03 -0.53 7.11
C PHE A 136 14.60 -1.05 7.38
N VAL A 137 14.42 -2.36 7.25
CA VAL A 137 13.16 -3.07 7.53
C VAL A 137 13.48 -4.23 8.48
N PRO A 138 12.67 -4.48 9.52
CA PRO A 138 12.81 -5.70 10.30
C PRO A 138 12.51 -6.92 9.42
N ILE A 139 13.48 -7.81 9.28
CA ILE A 139 13.35 -9.02 8.45
C ILE A 139 13.50 -10.28 9.28
N ALA A 140 12.91 -11.37 8.81
CA ALA A 140 13.24 -12.71 9.27
C ALA A 140 14.34 -13.29 8.38
N GLU A 141 15.27 -14.01 8.97
CA GLU A 141 16.30 -14.75 8.26
C GLU A 141 15.65 -15.74 7.29
N LEU A 142 16.22 -15.85 6.09
CA LEU A 142 15.77 -16.78 5.05
C LEU A 142 16.58 -18.09 5.09
N PRO A 143 16.00 -19.22 4.66
CA PRO A 143 16.76 -20.46 4.52
C PRO A 143 17.95 -20.28 3.57
N SER A 144 19.11 -20.79 3.95
CA SER A 144 20.36 -20.76 3.19
C SER A 144 21.20 -22.00 3.50
N HIS A 145 22.20 -22.27 2.67
CA HIS A 145 23.16 -23.35 2.93
C HIS A 145 24.00 -23.15 4.21
N PHE A 146 24.02 -21.93 4.78
CA PHE A 146 24.70 -21.65 6.05
C PHE A 146 23.87 -21.99 7.28
N ASN A 147 22.53 -21.95 7.16
CA ASN A 147 21.61 -22.20 8.27
C ASN A 147 20.79 -23.48 8.11
N THR A 148 20.81 -24.10 6.93
CA THR A 148 20.06 -25.31 6.62
C THR A 148 21.02 -26.41 6.18
N LEU A 149 21.00 -27.56 6.87
CA LEU A 149 21.82 -28.70 6.51
C LEU A 149 21.30 -29.35 5.21
N PRO A 150 22.19 -29.86 4.33
CA PRO A 150 21.77 -30.51 3.10
C PRO A 150 20.76 -31.64 3.34
N GLY A 151 19.63 -31.61 2.63
CA GLY A 151 18.58 -32.63 2.75
C GLY A 151 17.71 -32.57 4.01
N GLN A 152 17.88 -31.54 4.85
CA GLN A 152 17.09 -31.36 6.07
C GLN A 152 16.11 -30.19 5.99
N ALA A 153 15.24 -30.08 7.00
CA ALA A 153 14.31 -28.97 7.15
C ALA A 153 15.04 -27.62 7.28
N ALA A 154 14.39 -26.54 6.86
CA ALA A 154 14.93 -25.20 6.93
C ALA A 154 15.38 -24.84 8.35
N PHE A 155 16.54 -24.17 8.48
CA PHE A 155 17.16 -23.76 9.75
C PHE A 155 17.66 -24.91 10.65
N SER A 156 17.72 -26.15 10.15
CA SER A 156 18.22 -27.32 10.89
C SER A 156 19.63 -27.17 11.47
N ALA A 157 20.48 -26.31 10.91
CA ALA A 157 21.82 -26.06 11.46
C ALA A 157 21.81 -25.31 12.79
N TYR A 158 20.64 -24.77 13.20
CA TYR A 158 20.42 -24.15 14.50
C TYR A 158 19.77 -25.08 15.51
N ASP A 159 19.25 -26.24 15.10
CA ASP A 159 18.72 -27.22 16.05
C ASP A 159 19.83 -27.63 17.04
N HIS A 160 19.46 -27.78 18.32
CA HIS A 160 20.39 -28.09 19.42
C HIS A 160 21.51 -27.05 19.69
N ARG A 161 21.41 -25.83 19.15
CA ARG A 161 22.36 -24.73 19.37
C ARG A 161 21.65 -23.48 19.91
N LEU A 162 22.39 -22.60 20.59
CA LEU A 162 21.86 -21.32 21.10
C LEU A 162 20.60 -21.48 21.99
N GLY A 163 20.57 -22.55 22.77
CA GLY A 163 19.44 -22.90 23.64
C GLY A 163 18.34 -23.72 23.00
N ASN A 164 18.38 -23.93 21.67
CA ASN A 164 17.42 -24.79 20.97
C ASN A 164 17.57 -26.24 21.46
N LYS A 165 16.46 -26.97 21.61
CA LYS A 165 16.44 -28.29 22.27
C LYS A 165 16.00 -29.41 21.35
N GLU A 166 15.11 -29.13 20.41
CA GLU A 166 14.46 -30.15 19.58
C GLU A 166 14.53 -29.78 18.08
N PRO A 167 14.42 -30.76 17.17
CA PRO A 167 14.27 -30.49 15.74
C PRO A 167 13.12 -29.52 15.46
N GLY A 168 13.38 -28.49 14.64
CA GLY A 168 12.41 -27.44 14.32
C GLY A 168 12.48 -26.20 15.24
N ASP A 169 13.22 -26.26 16.36
CA ASP A 169 13.52 -25.08 17.15
C ASP A 169 14.34 -24.05 16.36
N GLY A 170 15.24 -24.52 15.48
CA GLY A 170 16.00 -23.66 14.59
C GLY A 170 15.11 -22.80 13.71
N ALA A 171 14.05 -23.38 13.15
CA ALA A 171 13.06 -22.64 12.36
C ALA A 171 12.22 -21.71 13.23
N ARG A 172 11.84 -22.15 14.44
CA ARG A 172 11.06 -21.36 15.39
C ARG A 172 11.80 -20.11 15.87
N TYR A 173 13.06 -20.25 16.28
CA TYR A 173 13.91 -19.20 16.85
C TYR A 173 15.01 -18.70 15.89
N ARG A 174 14.73 -18.66 14.59
CA ARG A 174 15.60 -18.07 13.56
C ARG A 174 15.84 -16.57 13.74
N GLY A 175 16.84 -16.01 13.07
CA GLY A 175 17.15 -14.58 13.13
C GLY A 175 15.97 -13.69 12.76
N ARG A 176 15.66 -12.69 13.60
CA ARG A 176 14.58 -11.71 13.34
C ARG A 176 14.90 -10.30 13.81
N GLY A 177 14.27 -9.32 13.14
CA GLY A 177 14.32 -7.91 13.53
C GLY A 177 15.59 -7.19 13.07
N PHE A 178 15.81 -5.96 13.55
CA PHE A 178 16.96 -5.14 13.14
C PHE A 178 18.32 -5.67 13.61
N VAL A 179 18.33 -6.47 14.68
CA VAL A 179 19.54 -7.06 15.27
C VAL A 179 19.72 -8.54 14.92
N GLN A 180 18.79 -9.12 14.13
CA GLN A 180 18.77 -10.55 13.79
C GLN A 180 18.90 -11.45 15.04
N LEU A 181 17.93 -11.33 15.96
CA LEU A 181 17.90 -12.11 17.20
C LEU A 181 17.70 -13.60 16.90
N THR A 182 18.66 -14.45 17.28
CA THR A 182 18.69 -15.89 16.95
C THR A 182 18.87 -16.76 18.19
N GLY A 183 18.14 -17.88 18.26
CA GLY A 183 18.27 -18.93 19.27
C GLY A 183 17.35 -18.74 20.48
N ARG A 184 16.77 -19.84 20.99
CA ARG A 184 15.80 -19.85 22.09
C ARG A 184 16.27 -19.06 23.33
N ASP A 185 17.54 -19.19 23.73
CA ASP A 185 18.08 -18.50 24.91
C ASP A 185 17.96 -16.98 24.79
N ASN A 186 18.20 -16.44 23.58
CA ASN A 186 18.08 -15.01 23.31
C ASN A 186 16.62 -14.57 23.33
N TYR A 187 15.71 -15.35 22.73
CA TYR A 187 14.28 -15.05 22.77
C TYR A 187 13.74 -15.02 24.21
N GLU A 188 14.13 -15.99 25.05
CA GLU A 188 13.75 -16.03 26.46
C GLU A 188 14.37 -14.88 27.28
N LYS A 189 15.66 -14.60 27.07
CA LYS A 189 16.37 -13.52 27.77
C LYS A 189 15.78 -12.15 27.46
N PHE A 190 15.68 -11.81 26.18
CA PHE A 190 15.20 -10.48 25.78
C PHE A 190 13.68 -10.35 25.90
N GLY A 191 12.92 -11.46 25.85
CA GLY A 191 11.52 -11.47 26.25
C GLY A 191 11.33 -11.00 27.69
N LYS A 192 12.14 -11.49 28.64
CA LYS A 192 12.13 -11.03 30.04
C LYS A 192 12.51 -9.56 30.20
N VAL A 193 13.53 -9.10 29.48
CA VAL A 193 13.98 -7.68 29.52
C VAL A 193 12.88 -6.74 29.04
N LEU A 194 12.15 -7.14 28.00
CA LEU A 194 11.08 -6.34 27.41
C LEU A 194 9.70 -6.54 28.07
N ASP A 195 9.60 -7.49 29.01
CA ASP A 195 8.36 -7.91 29.68
C ASP A 195 7.29 -8.44 28.71
N ILE A 196 7.73 -9.28 27.77
CA ILE A 196 6.89 -9.89 26.73
C ILE A 196 7.19 -11.39 26.58
N SER A 197 6.18 -12.21 26.23
CA SER A 197 6.41 -13.63 25.95
C SER A 197 6.93 -13.87 24.52
N LEU A 198 8.17 -13.44 24.28
CA LEU A 198 8.81 -13.49 22.96
C LEU A 198 9.07 -14.93 22.48
N ALA A 199 9.38 -15.87 23.37
CA ALA A 199 9.62 -17.27 23.01
C ALA A 199 8.35 -18.01 22.59
N ASP A 200 7.20 -17.63 23.16
CA ASP A 200 5.89 -18.17 22.76
C ASP A 200 5.40 -17.55 21.44
N ASN A 201 5.80 -16.31 21.15
CA ASN A 201 5.43 -15.60 19.93
C ASN A 201 6.67 -15.01 19.20
N PRO A 202 7.55 -15.85 18.62
CA PRO A 202 8.81 -15.38 18.05
C PRO A 202 8.64 -14.47 16.83
N ASP A 203 7.53 -14.58 16.09
CA ASP A 203 7.29 -13.74 14.91
C ASP A 203 7.11 -12.25 15.25
N CYS A 204 6.68 -11.92 16.48
CA CYS A 204 6.54 -10.52 16.89
C CYS A 204 7.88 -9.78 16.92
N ALA A 205 9.03 -10.48 16.93
CA ALA A 205 10.36 -9.87 16.78
C ALA A 205 10.55 -9.11 15.46
N CYS A 206 9.70 -9.34 14.45
CA CYS A 206 9.69 -8.59 13.19
C CYS A 206 8.71 -7.39 13.20
N ALA A 207 7.89 -7.23 14.24
CA ALA A 207 7.08 -6.01 14.37
C ALA A 207 8.02 -4.81 14.61
N PRO A 208 7.91 -3.68 13.88
CA PRO A 208 8.88 -2.58 13.96
C PRO A 208 9.12 -2.06 15.39
N GLU A 209 8.06 -1.98 16.19
CA GLU A 209 8.12 -1.55 17.59
C GLU A 209 8.95 -2.53 18.45
N VAL A 210 8.69 -3.83 18.33
CA VAL A 210 9.41 -4.88 19.06
C VAL A 210 10.85 -4.98 18.55
N ALA A 211 11.06 -4.97 17.23
CA ALA A 211 12.37 -5.05 16.60
C ALA A 211 13.29 -3.89 17.03
N ALA A 212 12.74 -2.67 17.11
CA ALA A 212 13.45 -1.50 17.60
C ALA A 212 13.80 -1.62 19.09
N CYS A 213 12.86 -2.09 19.92
CA CYS A 213 13.11 -2.34 21.34
C CYS A 213 14.14 -3.46 21.56
N LEU A 214 14.14 -4.51 20.73
CA LEU A 214 15.13 -5.58 20.76
C LEU A 214 16.52 -5.06 20.40
N LEU A 215 16.65 -4.23 19.36
CA LEU A 215 17.91 -3.57 19.03
C LEU A 215 18.42 -2.75 20.22
N ALA A 216 17.57 -1.89 20.79
CA ALA A 216 17.95 -1.04 21.91
C ALA A 216 18.32 -1.87 23.17
N ALA A 217 17.51 -2.87 23.52
CA ALA A 217 17.78 -3.77 24.65
C ALA A 217 19.09 -4.55 24.48
N TYR A 218 19.38 -5.00 23.26
CA TYR A 218 20.62 -5.73 22.97
C TYR A 218 21.85 -4.85 23.12
N LEU A 219 21.79 -3.61 22.61
CA LEU A 219 22.88 -2.64 22.77
C LEU A 219 23.06 -2.24 24.24
N ASP A 220 21.97 -2.01 24.96
CA ASP A 220 22.00 -1.66 26.39
C ASP A 220 22.60 -2.79 27.25
N ALA A 221 22.19 -4.04 27.00
CA ALA A 221 22.76 -5.22 27.68
C ALA A 221 24.28 -5.39 27.43
N ASN A 222 24.83 -4.72 26.41
CA ASN A 222 26.24 -4.75 26.07
C ASN A 222 26.92 -3.37 26.15
N ARG A 223 26.27 -2.38 26.79
CA ARG A 223 26.67 -0.96 26.79
C ARG A 223 28.11 -0.75 27.21
N GLU A 224 28.57 -1.41 28.27
CA GLU A 224 29.93 -1.27 28.79
C GLU A 224 30.99 -1.76 27.81
N LYS A 225 30.76 -2.92 27.18
CA LYS A 225 31.66 -3.50 26.18
C LYS A 225 31.73 -2.64 24.92
N LEU A 226 30.57 -2.17 24.45
CA LEU A 226 30.48 -1.26 23.32
C LEU A 226 31.20 0.05 23.63
N SER A 227 30.91 0.69 24.76
CA SER A 227 31.56 1.95 25.16
C SER A 227 33.08 1.79 25.26
N SER A 228 33.56 0.68 25.82
CA SER A 228 34.99 0.38 25.93
C SER A 228 35.67 0.18 24.58
N ALA A 229 34.99 -0.48 23.62
CA ALA A 229 35.50 -0.66 22.27
C ALA A 229 35.53 0.67 21.50
N LEU A 230 34.44 1.44 21.57
CA LEU A 230 34.30 2.73 20.90
C LEU A 230 35.28 3.78 21.45
N ALA A 231 35.56 3.76 22.76
CA ALA A 231 36.58 4.63 23.37
C ALA A 231 38.01 4.36 22.84
N LYS A 232 38.25 3.17 22.27
CA LYS A 232 39.51 2.78 21.63
C LYS A 232 39.47 2.90 20.10
N ASP A 233 38.39 3.43 19.53
CA ASP A 233 38.09 3.41 18.08
C ASP A 233 38.14 2.00 17.46
N ASP A 234 37.91 0.95 18.26
CA ASP A 234 37.93 -0.44 17.80
C ASP A 234 36.53 -0.88 17.33
N LEU A 235 36.18 -0.42 16.12
CA LEU A 235 34.89 -0.75 15.49
C LEU A 235 34.74 -2.26 15.20
N LYS A 236 35.85 -3.00 15.08
CA LYS A 236 35.82 -4.46 14.91
C LYS A 236 35.42 -5.16 16.20
N ALA A 237 35.96 -4.73 17.34
CA ALA A 237 35.53 -5.21 18.65
C ALA A 237 34.06 -4.81 18.93
N ALA A 238 33.67 -3.57 18.63
CA ALA A 238 32.28 -3.13 18.77
C ALA A 238 31.32 -4.00 17.92
N ARG A 239 31.69 -4.31 16.67
CA ARG A 239 30.87 -5.18 15.81
C ARG A 239 30.76 -6.61 16.31
N LYS A 240 31.87 -7.17 16.82
CA LYS A 240 31.89 -8.52 17.43
C LYS A 240 30.97 -8.63 18.63
N VAL A 241 30.80 -7.56 19.42
CA VAL A 241 29.88 -7.54 20.55
C VAL A 241 28.42 -7.69 20.08
N VAL A 242 28.07 -7.11 18.93
CA VAL A 242 26.69 -7.15 18.41
C VAL A 242 26.38 -8.47 17.70
N ASN A 243 27.22 -8.92 16.78
CA ASN A 243 26.92 -10.05 15.88
C ASN A 243 27.64 -11.37 16.27
N GLY A 244 28.58 -11.35 17.22
CA GLY A 244 29.43 -12.50 17.55
C GLY A 244 30.58 -12.75 16.55
N GLY A 245 30.59 -12.03 15.42
CA GLY A 245 31.62 -12.09 14.38
C GLY A 245 31.93 -10.72 13.76
N SER A 246 32.55 -10.71 12.57
CA SER A 246 32.86 -9.49 11.80
C SER A 246 32.06 -9.37 10.50
N HIS A 247 30.97 -10.13 10.36
CA HIS A 247 30.07 -10.00 9.21
C HIS A 247 29.44 -8.59 9.18
N GLY A 248 29.46 -7.96 7.99
CA GLY A 248 28.97 -6.60 7.79
C GLY A 248 29.83 -5.49 8.42
N LEU A 249 31.07 -5.78 8.85
CA LEU A 249 31.96 -4.81 9.51
C LEU A 249 32.19 -3.55 8.66
N GLU A 250 32.34 -3.68 7.36
CA GLU A 250 32.55 -2.55 6.45
C GLU A 250 31.35 -1.59 6.49
N ARG A 251 30.13 -2.12 6.26
CA ARG A 251 28.87 -1.36 6.34
C ARG A 251 28.67 -0.71 7.70
N PHE A 252 28.96 -1.44 8.77
CA PHE A 252 28.89 -0.91 10.14
C PHE A 252 29.86 0.26 10.33
N SER A 253 31.14 0.08 9.97
CA SER A 253 32.19 1.06 10.20
C SER A 253 32.01 2.31 9.34
N ASP A 254 31.59 2.12 8.09
CA ASP A 254 31.29 3.19 7.14
C ASP A 254 30.17 4.09 7.66
N THR A 255 29.05 3.49 8.07
CA THR A 255 27.91 4.19 8.68
C THR A 255 28.30 4.91 9.96
N PHE A 256 29.03 4.23 10.84
CA PHE A 256 29.46 4.80 12.11
C PHE A 256 30.30 6.07 11.88
N ARG A 257 31.33 5.99 11.03
CA ARG A 257 32.21 7.12 10.73
C ARG A 257 31.50 8.26 10.02
N MET A 258 30.62 7.97 9.05
CA MET A 258 29.82 9.00 8.37
C MET A 258 28.91 9.73 9.37
N ALA A 259 28.23 8.99 10.25
CA ALA A 259 27.35 9.57 11.26
C ALA A 259 28.11 10.47 12.24
N GLN A 260 29.26 9.98 12.75
CA GLN A 260 30.14 10.77 13.61
C GLN A 260 30.62 12.06 12.93
N LYS A 261 31.02 11.99 11.64
CA LYS A 261 31.42 13.17 10.87
C LYS A 261 30.28 14.18 10.68
N LEU A 262 29.08 13.70 10.36
CA LEU A 262 27.89 14.55 10.17
C LEU A 262 27.53 15.29 11.46
N TRP A 263 27.55 14.60 12.60
CA TRP A 263 27.19 15.20 13.89
C TRP A 263 28.32 16.04 14.50
N ALA A 264 29.59 15.70 14.28
CA ALA A 264 30.73 16.54 14.66
C ALA A 264 30.72 17.88 13.92
N ALA A 265 30.36 17.89 12.62
CA ALA A 265 30.21 19.13 11.84
C ALA A 265 29.00 19.98 12.29
N SER A 266 28.05 19.38 13.00
CA SER A 266 26.83 20.03 13.49
C SER A 266 26.96 20.54 14.94
N ALA A 267 28.00 20.14 15.67
CA ALA A 267 28.27 20.59 17.03
C ALA A 267 28.90 22.00 17.02
N LYS A 268 28.11 23.04 17.34
CA LYS A 268 28.68 24.34 17.71
C LYS A 268 29.27 24.28 19.13
N PRO A 269 30.44 24.91 19.41
CA PRO A 269 30.97 24.96 20.76
C PRO A 269 30.10 25.86 21.65
N LEU A 270 29.77 25.37 22.84
CA LEU A 270 29.21 26.14 23.95
C LEU A 270 30.35 26.68 24.82
N VAL A 271 30.89 27.87 24.52
CA VAL A 271 31.53 28.75 25.53
C VAL A 271 31.37 30.21 25.12
N GLY A 272 30.97 31.04 26.08
CA GLY A 272 30.55 32.42 25.87
C GLY A 272 31.66 33.41 25.50
N ALA A 273 31.25 34.43 24.74
CA ALA A 273 31.80 35.77 24.78
C ALA A 273 30.67 36.74 24.37
N LEU A 274 30.36 37.68 25.25
CA LEU A 274 29.49 38.82 24.97
C LEU A 274 30.14 39.68 23.88
N ALA A 275 29.76 39.46 22.63
CA ALA A 275 29.95 40.41 21.55
C ALA A 275 28.59 40.74 20.95
N ARG A 276 28.13 41.97 21.15
CA ARG A 276 26.97 42.53 20.44
C ARG A 276 27.29 42.55 18.94
N ALA A 277 26.82 41.54 18.22
CA ALA A 277 26.73 41.54 16.78
C ALA A 277 25.28 41.85 16.37
N ALA A 278 25.11 42.75 15.40
CA ALA A 278 23.85 43.06 14.73
C ALA A 278 23.19 41.77 14.18
N PRO A 279 21.85 41.76 13.96
CA PRO A 279 21.14 40.52 13.64
C PRO A 279 21.57 40.00 12.26
N ILE A 280 22.45 39.01 12.26
CA ILE A 280 22.73 38.19 11.08
C ILE A 280 21.50 37.29 10.90
N ALA A 281 20.72 37.58 9.86
CA ALA A 281 19.63 36.72 9.40
C ALA A 281 20.09 35.26 9.38
N ALA A 282 19.44 34.42 10.17
CA ALA A 282 19.75 33.00 10.25
C ALA A 282 19.66 32.42 8.82
N ARG A 283 20.78 31.92 8.31
CA ARG A 283 20.87 31.22 7.03
C ARG A 283 19.87 30.06 7.09
N ARG A 284 18.73 30.19 6.41
CA ARG A 284 17.68 29.16 6.35
C ARG A 284 18.29 27.89 5.74
N ALA A 285 18.07 26.74 6.38
CA ALA A 285 18.60 25.45 5.92
C ALA A 285 18.08 25.12 4.50
N SER A 286 18.79 24.25 3.78
CA SER A 286 18.63 24.01 2.34
C SER A 286 17.18 23.83 1.89
N LEU A 287 16.77 24.66 0.93
CA LEU A 287 15.51 24.58 0.22
C LEU A 287 15.54 23.33 -0.69
N ASN A 288 14.55 22.43 -0.55
CA ASN A 288 14.61 21.04 -1.01
C ASN A 288 13.74 20.73 -2.25
N VAL A 289 13.32 21.75 -3.03
CA VAL A 289 12.58 21.51 -4.28
C VAL A 289 13.54 21.15 -5.39
N LYS A 290 13.17 20.12 -6.16
CA LYS A 290 13.88 19.69 -7.36
C LYS A 290 13.12 20.07 -8.61
N ARG A 291 13.85 20.22 -9.71
CA ARG A 291 13.24 20.32 -11.03
C ARG A 291 12.56 19.00 -11.41
N ASP A 292 11.35 19.07 -11.96
CA ASP A 292 10.63 17.89 -12.44
C ASP A 292 11.37 17.25 -13.63
N ALA A 293 11.62 15.93 -13.57
CA ALA A 293 12.15 15.17 -14.70
C ALA A 293 11.21 15.28 -15.92
N ALA A 294 11.70 15.23 -17.15
CA ALA A 294 10.83 15.27 -18.33
C ALA A 294 9.88 14.05 -18.36
N ASP A 295 8.59 14.28 -18.55
CA ASP A 295 7.57 13.22 -18.73
C ASP A 295 6.65 13.63 -19.88
N LEU A 296 6.63 12.84 -20.95
CA LEU A 296 5.84 13.13 -22.16
C LEU A 296 4.33 13.08 -21.92
N ARG A 297 3.88 12.54 -20.77
CA ARG A 297 2.47 12.46 -20.39
C ARG A 297 1.97 13.72 -19.69
N ASP A 298 2.86 14.65 -19.34
CA ASP A 298 2.45 15.94 -18.78
C ASP A 298 1.57 16.68 -19.78
N ARG A 299 0.32 16.97 -19.39
CA ARG A 299 -0.60 17.75 -20.22
C ARG A 299 -0.18 19.22 -20.19
N GLN A 300 0.09 19.80 -21.35
CA GLN A 300 0.41 21.23 -21.46
C GLN A 300 -0.86 22.07 -21.29
N TYR A 301 -0.72 23.20 -20.60
CA TYR A 301 -1.75 24.23 -20.54
C TYR A 301 -1.75 25.00 -21.85
N MET A 302 -2.93 25.16 -22.45
CA MET A 302 -3.13 25.97 -23.64
C MET A 302 -4.22 26.99 -23.32
N PRO A 303 -3.87 28.28 -23.05
CA PRO A 303 -4.85 29.27 -22.65
C PRO A 303 -5.83 29.61 -23.78
N PRO A 304 -7.11 29.89 -23.48
CA PRO A 304 -8.01 30.47 -24.46
C PRO A 304 -7.55 31.89 -24.86
N PRO A 305 -7.72 32.30 -26.13
CA PRO A 305 -7.24 33.60 -26.59
C PRO A 305 -8.10 34.74 -26.06
N HIS A 306 -7.60 35.47 -25.06
CA HIS A 306 -8.20 36.69 -24.51
C HIS A 306 -7.15 37.76 -24.20
N SER A 307 -7.54 39.04 -24.26
CA SER A 307 -6.66 40.15 -23.90
C SER A 307 -6.44 40.21 -22.40
N LEU A 308 -5.18 40.18 -21.98
CA LEU A 308 -4.81 40.26 -20.56
C LEU A 308 -4.79 41.72 -20.07
N PRO A 309 -5.19 41.98 -18.81
CA PRO A 309 -5.03 43.28 -18.20
C PRO A 309 -3.54 43.60 -17.97
N GLN A 310 -3.20 44.86 -17.74
CA GLN A 310 -1.80 45.25 -17.48
C GLN A 310 -1.31 44.89 -16.06
N ILE A 311 -2.25 44.71 -15.13
CA ILE A 311 -2.05 44.34 -13.74
C ILE A 311 -3.18 43.41 -13.30
N PHE A 312 -2.87 42.46 -12.43
CA PHE A 312 -3.85 41.60 -11.79
C PHE A 312 -3.35 41.13 -10.42
N PRO A 313 -4.19 41.15 -9.38
CA PRO A 313 -5.50 41.82 -9.29
C PRO A 313 -5.42 43.35 -9.48
N ALA A 314 -6.52 44.05 -9.70
CA ALA A 314 -6.47 45.52 -9.76
C ALA A 314 -6.05 46.14 -8.41
N ASP A 315 -5.60 47.40 -8.37
CA ASP A 315 -5.13 48.01 -7.11
C ASP A 315 -6.21 48.10 -6.01
N GLY A 316 -7.47 48.38 -6.39
CA GLY A 316 -8.60 48.33 -5.45
C GLY A 316 -8.86 46.92 -4.90
N ASP A 317 -8.61 45.92 -5.74
CA ASP A 317 -8.74 44.51 -5.43
C ASP A 317 -7.59 44.00 -4.57
N ILE A 318 -6.37 44.52 -4.71
CA ILE A 318 -5.24 44.17 -3.83
C ILE A 318 -5.54 44.53 -2.37
N LYS A 319 -6.00 45.76 -2.13
CA LYS A 319 -6.31 46.25 -0.79
C LYS A 319 -7.40 45.42 -0.12
N HIS A 320 -8.39 44.98 -0.90
CA HIS A 320 -9.50 44.18 -0.39
C HIS A 320 -9.14 42.69 -0.29
N PHE A 321 -8.67 42.08 -1.37
CA PHE A 321 -8.43 40.64 -1.46
C PHE A 321 -7.13 40.18 -0.80
N MET A 322 -5.98 40.81 -1.09
CA MET A 322 -4.72 40.39 -0.45
C MET A 322 -4.73 40.76 1.03
N GLY A 323 -5.30 41.91 1.38
CA GLY A 323 -5.55 42.30 2.77
C GLY A 323 -6.45 41.31 3.52
N ALA A 324 -7.58 40.92 2.94
CA ALA A 324 -8.46 39.91 3.53
C ALA A 324 -7.80 38.53 3.60
N TYR A 325 -7.00 38.16 2.61
CA TYR A 325 -6.29 36.88 2.60
C TYR A 325 -5.22 36.79 3.70
N THR A 326 -4.40 37.82 3.89
CA THR A 326 -3.44 37.87 5.02
C THR A 326 -4.18 37.74 6.36
N GLN A 327 -5.33 38.41 6.51
CA GLN A 327 -6.14 38.34 7.74
C GLN A 327 -6.86 37.00 7.93
N SER A 328 -7.01 36.21 6.87
CA SER A 328 -7.69 34.91 6.92
C SER A 328 -6.90 33.82 7.62
N GLY A 329 -5.61 34.05 7.89
CA GLY A 329 -4.70 33.10 8.54
C GLY A 329 -4.12 32.04 7.59
N LEU A 330 -4.13 32.30 6.28
CA LEU A 330 -3.68 31.36 5.24
C LEU A 330 -2.26 31.65 4.71
N ILE A 331 -1.58 32.69 5.23
CA ILE A 331 -0.16 32.90 4.98
C ILE A 331 0.63 31.97 5.91
N LEU A 332 1.24 30.95 5.33
CA LEU A 332 1.89 29.87 6.07
C LEU A 332 3.35 30.22 6.41
N ASP A 333 3.91 29.51 7.39
CA ASP A 333 5.33 29.55 7.73
C ASP A 333 5.89 28.13 7.80
N GLN A 334 6.79 27.80 6.88
CA GLN A 334 7.43 26.48 6.81
C GLN A 334 8.58 26.30 7.81
N GLY A 335 8.99 27.36 8.52
CA GLY A 335 10.12 27.32 9.44
C GLY A 335 11.44 26.94 8.75
N GLN A 336 12.19 26.04 9.37
CA GLN A 336 13.53 25.62 8.90
C GLN A 336 13.53 24.28 8.14
N GLU A 337 12.37 23.67 7.95
CA GLU A 337 12.27 22.40 7.21
C GLU A 337 12.18 22.68 5.70
N GLY A 338 12.90 21.89 4.89
CA GLY A 338 12.74 21.95 3.44
C GLY A 338 11.50 21.17 2.97
N ALA A 339 10.33 21.58 3.47
CA ALA A 339 9.00 21.09 3.10
C ALA A 339 8.30 22.00 2.07
N CYS A 340 9.06 22.83 1.36
CA CYS A 340 8.55 23.91 0.51
C CYS A 340 7.59 23.45 -0.60
N THR A 341 7.70 22.22 -1.13
CA THR A 341 6.72 21.71 -2.10
C THR A 341 5.32 21.55 -1.49
N GLY A 342 5.22 20.99 -0.28
CA GLY A 342 3.95 20.83 0.41
C GLY A 342 3.34 22.17 0.82
N PHE A 343 4.17 23.10 1.32
CA PHE A 343 3.74 24.45 1.68
C PHE A 343 3.35 25.29 0.46
N GLY A 344 4.16 25.27 -0.60
CA GLY A 344 3.87 26.00 -1.85
C GLY A 344 2.57 25.53 -2.50
N LEU A 345 2.33 24.22 -2.52
CA LEU A 345 1.06 23.68 -3.01
C LEU A 345 -0.10 24.01 -2.06
N ALA A 346 0.09 23.92 -0.74
CA ALA A 346 -0.93 24.32 0.24
C ALA A 346 -1.36 25.79 0.06
N CYS A 347 -0.43 26.70 -0.26
CA CYS A 347 -0.74 28.09 -0.60
C CYS A 347 -1.73 28.19 -1.78
N VAL A 348 -1.49 27.43 -2.86
CA VAL A 348 -2.40 27.38 -4.02
C VAL A 348 -3.76 26.81 -3.62
N VAL A 349 -3.79 25.65 -2.95
CA VAL A 349 -5.07 25.01 -2.55
C VAL A 349 -5.89 25.92 -1.64
N ASN A 350 -5.24 26.54 -0.66
CA ASN A 350 -5.89 27.47 0.27
C ASN A 350 -6.46 28.69 -0.45
N TYR A 351 -5.72 29.26 -1.38
CA TYR A 351 -6.18 30.41 -2.16
C TYR A 351 -7.42 30.07 -2.99
N LEU A 352 -7.40 28.93 -3.69
CA LEU A 352 -8.54 28.46 -4.48
C LEU A 352 -9.76 28.16 -3.60
N ARG A 353 -9.56 27.49 -2.46
CA ARG A 353 -10.63 27.21 -1.48
C ARG A 353 -11.23 28.48 -0.90
N TRP A 354 -10.39 29.45 -0.54
CA TRP A 354 -10.83 30.73 0.01
C TRP A 354 -11.65 31.52 -0.98
N ARG A 355 -11.23 31.61 -2.25
CA ARG A 355 -12.01 32.24 -3.31
C ARG A 355 -13.34 31.53 -3.54
N ALA A 356 -13.33 30.20 -3.65
CA ALA A 356 -14.54 29.41 -3.88
C ALA A 356 -15.55 29.52 -2.72
N ALA A 357 -15.08 29.69 -1.48
CA ALA A 357 -15.91 29.89 -0.30
C ALA A 357 -16.43 31.33 -0.13
N GLY A 358 -16.23 32.22 -1.10
CA GLY A 358 -16.66 33.62 -1.02
C GLY A 358 -15.78 34.49 -0.11
N MET A 359 -14.49 34.18 -0.02
CA MET A 359 -13.46 34.99 0.65
C MET A 359 -13.75 35.27 2.14
N PRO A 360 -13.97 34.23 2.97
CA PRO A 360 -14.32 34.42 4.37
C PRO A 360 -13.16 35.05 5.17
N LYS A 361 -13.51 35.74 6.26
CA LYS A 361 -12.54 36.39 7.17
C LYS A 361 -11.58 35.42 7.85
N LYS A 362 -11.95 34.14 7.95
CA LYS A 362 -11.11 33.06 8.48
C LYS A 362 -11.45 31.79 7.71
N LEU A 363 -10.42 31.02 7.37
CA LEU A 363 -10.58 29.69 6.79
C LEU A 363 -9.46 28.81 7.32
N GLU A 364 -9.79 27.57 7.69
CA GLU A 364 -8.77 26.60 8.08
C GLU A 364 -7.94 26.18 6.87
N SER A 365 -6.61 26.20 7.04
CA SER A 365 -5.66 25.74 6.03
C SER A 365 -5.80 24.23 5.77
N VAL A 366 -5.50 23.80 4.56
CA VAL A 366 -5.16 22.40 4.28
C VAL A 366 -3.81 22.04 4.91
N SER A 367 -3.52 20.75 5.07
CA SER A 367 -2.27 20.27 5.66
C SER A 367 -1.09 20.30 4.66
N PRO A 368 -0.11 21.23 4.81
CA PRO A 368 1.14 21.15 4.06
C PRO A 368 1.95 19.90 4.42
N ARG A 369 1.79 19.37 5.65
CA ARG A 369 2.45 18.13 6.09
C ARG A 369 2.00 16.94 5.25
N MET A 370 0.70 16.80 5.02
CA MET A 370 0.16 15.73 4.16
C MET A 370 0.68 15.86 2.73
N LEU A 371 0.60 17.07 2.14
CA LEU A 371 1.07 17.29 0.77
C LEU A 371 2.56 16.99 0.61
N TYR A 372 3.39 17.40 1.57
CA TYR A 372 4.82 17.11 1.56
C TYR A 372 5.13 15.62 1.73
N HIS A 373 4.42 14.94 2.65
CA HIS A 373 4.57 13.49 2.87
C HIS A 373 4.30 12.70 1.59
N PHE A 374 3.20 13.00 0.90
CA PHE A 374 2.88 12.34 -0.36
C PHE A 374 3.79 12.78 -1.51
N ALA A 375 4.25 14.03 -1.54
CA ALA A 375 5.18 14.49 -2.57
C ALA A 375 6.43 13.59 -2.64
N ARG A 376 7.08 13.37 -1.49
CA ARG A 376 8.26 12.49 -1.39
C ARG A 376 7.96 11.07 -1.86
N ARG A 377 6.79 10.55 -1.49
CA ARG A 377 6.36 9.20 -1.84
C ARG A 377 6.15 9.01 -3.35
N PHE A 378 5.57 9.99 -4.03
CA PHE A 378 5.33 9.93 -5.48
C PHE A 378 6.57 10.24 -6.31
N ASP A 379 7.61 10.81 -5.70
CA ASP A 379 8.90 11.03 -6.34
C ASP A 379 9.80 9.79 -6.33
N GLU A 380 9.57 8.83 -5.42
CA GLU A 380 10.29 7.55 -5.37
C GLU A 380 9.90 6.65 -6.58
N TYR A 381 10.57 6.79 -7.73
CA TYR A 381 10.59 5.71 -8.73
C TYR A 381 11.40 4.50 -8.21
N GLU A 382 11.07 3.30 -8.68
CA GLU A 382 11.84 2.10 -8.36
C GLU A 382 13.31 2.25 -8.81
N GLY A 383 14.23 2.28 -7.84
CA GLY A 383 15.68 2.23 -8.08
C GLY A 383 16.45 3.53 -7.87
N GLU A 384 15.78 4.67 -7.59
CA GLU A 384 16.44 5.96 -7.40
C GLU A 384 16.25 6.51 -5.98
N ASN A 385 17.34 7.01 -5.37
CA ASN A 385 17.32 7.66 -4.08
C ASN A 385 17.23 9.18 -4.23
N TYR A 386 16.12 9.75 -3.75
CA TYR A 386 15.77 11.15 -3.97
C TYR A 386 15.96 11.99 -2.69
N ASP A 387 16.92 12.91 -2.67
CA ASP A 387 17.05 13.95 -1.62
C ASP A 387 16.12 15.17 -1.86
N GLY A 388 14.89 15.16 -1.35
CA GLY A 388 13.91 16.27 -1.47
C GLY A 388 12.60 15.84 -2.15
N SER A 389 11.82 16.79 -2.68
CA SER A 389 10.60 16.47 -3.45
C SER A 389 10.35 17.44 -4.61
N SER A 390 9.53 17.05 -5.57
CA SER A 390 9.23 17.77 -6.81
C SER A 390 7.82 18.38 -6.80
N CYS A 391 7.57 19.34 -7.69
CA CYS A 391 6.24 19.93 -7.83
C CYS A 391 5.24 18.90 -8.37
N ARG A 392 5.67 18.08 -9.34
CA ARG A 392 4.86 16.98 -9.87
C ARG A 392 4.52 15.95 -8.80
N GLY A 393 5.47 15.59 -7.94
CA GLY A 393 5.26 14.66 -6.83
C GLY A 393 4.13 15.14 -5.90
N ALA A 394 4.16 16.42 -5.52
CA ALA A 394 3.13 17.02 -4.68
C ALA A 394 1.74 17.02 -5.37
N LEU A 395 1.69 17.35 -6.67
CA LEU A 395 0.45 17.31 -7.45
C LEU A 395 -0.10 15.90 -7.63
N LYS A 396 0.76 14.90 -7.88
CA LYS A 396 0.35 13.48 -7.89
C LYS A 396 -0.20 13.06 -6.52
N GLY A 397 0.46 13.51 -5.44
CA GLY A 397 -0.04 13.37 -4.08
C GLY A 397 -1.47 13.85 -3.93
N TRP A 398 -1.73 15.11 -4.30
CA TRP A 398 -3.07 15.70 -4.23
C TRP A 398 -4.06 15.05 -5.20
N TYR A 399 -3.64 14.71 -6.42
CA TYR A 399 -4.47 14.04 -7.44
C TYR A 399 -5.01 12.70 -6.97
N HIS A 400 -4.15 11.88 -6.38
CA HIS A 400 -4.55 10.56 -5.92
C HIS A 400 -5.28 10.63 -4.58
N ASN A 401 -4.90 11.51 -3.65
CA ASN A 401 -5.35 11.42 -2.26
C ASN A 401 -6.37 12.49 -1.83
N GLY A 402 -6.52 13.57 -2.58
CA GLY A 402 -7.05 14.80 -2.00
C GLY A 402 -6.11 15.38 -0.94
N VAL A 403 -6.62 16.25 -0.07
CA VAL A 403 -5.83 16.85 1.02
C VAL A 403 -6.70 17.17 2.23
N CYS A 404 -6.29 16.71 3.41
CA CYS A 404 -7.02 16.98 4.66
C CYS A 404 -6.73 18.38 5.20
N LEU A 405 -7.55 18.83 6.15
CA LEU A 405 -7.33 20.05 6.92
C LEU A 405 -6.13 19.93 7.87
N GLU A 406 -5.54 21.08 8.20
CA GLU A 406 -4.40 21.18 9.12
C GLU A 406 -4.70 20.56 10.49
N SER A 407 -5.92 20.68 11.01
CA SER A 407 -6.31 20.04 12.28
C SER A 407 -6.25 18.51 12.25
N ARG A 408 -6.36 17.88 11.07
CA ARG A 408 -6.30 16.43 10.86
C ARG A 408 -4.88 15.92 10.70
N TRP A 409 -3.99 16.70 10.11
CA TRP A 409 -2.57 16.33 10.03
C TRP A 409 -1.69 17.57 10.23
N PRO A 410 -1.47 17.97 11.49
CA PRO A 410 -0.80 19.23 11.79
C PRO A 410 0.68 19.16 11.41
N TYR A 411 1.19 20.29 10.95
CA TYR A 411 2.60 20.53 10.80
C TYR A 411 3.26 20.77 12.16
N ALA A 412 4.30 20.01 12.46
CA ALA A 412 5.29 20.33 13.48
C ALA A 412 6.67 20.10 12.89
N GLU A 413 7.69 20.82 13.38
CA GLU A 413 9.06 20.67 12.89
C GLU A 413 9.52 19.20 13.01
N GLY A 414 10.01 18.64 11.89
CA GLY A 414 10.45 17.24 11.80
C GLY A 414 9.42 16.30 11.18
N ASN A 415 9.88 15.14 10.70
CA ASN A 415 9.09 14.26 9.82
C ASN A 415 8.16 13.24 10.52
N ASP A 416 7.97 13.32 11.85
CA ASP A 416 7.33 12.23 12.63
C ASP A 416 5.89 12.53 13.13
N THR A 417 5.28 13.63 12.69
CA THR A 417 3.88 13.93 13.02
C THR A 417 2.92 12.96 12.32
N LEU A 418 2.15 12.21 13.11
CA LEU A 418 1.10 11.33 12.61
C LEU A 418 -0.20 12.12 12.31
N PRO A 419 -1.00 11.68 11.34
CA PRO A 419 -2.35 12.17 11.20
C PRO A 419 -3.24 11.75 12.37
N LYS A 420 -4.36 12.44 12.53
CA LYS A 420 -5.47 12.07 13.41
C LYS A 420 -6.49 11.22 12.67
N SER A 421 -7.23 10.41 13.40
CA SER A 421 -8.31 9.60 12.83
C SER A 421 -9.29 10.45 11.99
N GLY A 422 -9.71 9.88 10.84
CA GLY A 422 -10.60 10.52 9.86
C GLY A 422 -9.93 11.49 8.90
N TRP A 423 -8.60 11.61 8.89
CA TRP A 423 -7.86 12.46 7.94
C TRP A 423 -8.08 12.04 6.48
N ASP A 424 -8.20 10.75 6.20
CA ASP A 424 -8.36 10.19 4.86
C ASP A 424 -9.75 10.49 4.28
N SER A 425 -10.78 10.37 5.11
CA SER A 425 -12.16 10.74 4.76
C SER A 425 -12.30 12.25 4.58
N ASP A 426 -11.59 13.05 5.38
CA ASP A 426 -11.54 14.51 5.18
C ASP A 426 -10.76 14.90 3.91
N ALA A 427 -9.72 14.14 3.54
CA ALA A 427 -8.92 14.45 2.36
C ALA A 427 -9.69 14.34 1.04
N VAL A 428 -10.55 13.32 0.91
CA VAL A 428 -11.35 13.07 -0.30
C VAL A 428 -12.43 14.14 -0.55
N GLU A 429 -12.71 14.99 0.43
CA GLU A 429 -13.58 16.15 0.26
C GLU A 429 -12.87 17.34 -0.44
N ARG A 430 -11.56 17.24 -0.68
CA ARG A 430 -10.73 18.33 -1.23
C ARG A 430 -9.79 17.82 -2.32
N THR A 431 -10.37 17.30 -3.39
CA THR A 431 -9.64 16.65 -4.49
C THR A 431 -9.14 17.63 -5.56
N LEU A 432 -8.11 17.24 -6.29
CA LEU A 432 -7.65 17.90 -7.51
C LEU A 432 -8.45 17.42 -8.72
N GLY A 433 -9.02 18.35 -9.51
CA GLY A 433 -9.83 18.02 -10.67
C GLY A 433 -8.99 17.81 -11.94
N VAL A 434 -8.18 18.81 -12.27
CA VAL A 434 -7.22 18.79 -13.39
C VAL A 434 -5.96 19.57 -13.03
N TYR A 435 -4.84 19.18 -13.61
CA TYR A 435 -3.58 19.92 -13.53
C TYR A 435 -2.88 19.88 -14.88
N TYR A 436 -2.23 20.98 -15.24
CA TYR A 436 -1.51 21.16 -16.49
C TYR A 436 -0.16 21.81 -16.23
N ARG A 437 0.85 21.38 -16.98
CA ARG A 437 2.18 22.00 -16.97
C ARG A 437 2.16 23.25 -17.83
N ILE A 438 2.88 24.28 -17.41
CA ILE A 438 3.11 25.48 -18.21
C ILE A 438 4.61 25.57 -18.49
N ASP A 439 4.99 25.96 -19.70
CA ASP A 439 6.38 26.33 -19.99
C ASP A 439 6.75 27.56 -19.14
N PRO A 440 7.75 27.46 -18.22
CA PRO A 440 8.15 28.59 -17.39
C PRO A 440 8.61 29.83 -18.19
N GLN A 441 8.99 29.67 -19.46
CA GLN A 441 9.38 30.79 -20.33
C GLN A 441 8.18 31.49 -20.99
N ALA A 442 7.02 30.86 -21.04
CA ALA A 442 5.81 31.40 -21.65
C ALA A 442 5.09 32.36 -20.69
N ILE A 443 5.68 33.53 -20.43
CA ILE A 443 5.17 34.54 -19.46
C ILE A 443 3.68 34.83 -19.65
N THR A 444 3.23 34.99 -20.90
CA THR A 444 1.83 35.27 -21.23
C THR A 444 0.90 34.14 -20.80
N ASP A 445 1.32 32.88 -20.93
CA ASP A 445 0.52 31.72 -20.54
C ASP A 445 0.40 31.62 -19.01
N LEU A 446 1.48 31.95 -18.29
CA LEU A 446 1.45 32.06 -16.83
C LEU A 446 0.47 33.15 -16.38
N GLN A 447 0.51 34.33 -17.02
CA GLN A 447 -0.42 35.43 -16.71
C GLN A 447 -1.87 35.03 -17.00
N ALA A 448 -2.13 34.36 -18.13
CA ALA A 448 -3.45 33.84 -18.46
C ALA A 448 -3.96 32.82 -17.43
N ALA A 449 -3.11 31.87 -17.03
CA ALA A 449 -3.44 30.87 -16.03
C ALA A 449 -3.74 31.51 -14.65
N ILE A 450 -2.96 32.51 -14.24
CA ILE A 450 -3.21 33.28 -13.01
C ILE A 450 -4.54 34.00 -13.09
N LEU A 451 -4.88 34.62 -14.22
CA LEU A 451 -6.14 35.34 -14.40
C LEU A 451 -7.35 34.38 -14.34
N GLU A 452 -7.25 33.25 -15.03
CA GLU A 452 -8.34 32.27 -15.17
C GLU A 452 -8.59 31.52 -13.85
N VAL A 453 -7.53 31.01 -13.23
CA VAL A 453 -7.64 30.11 -12.06
C VAL A 453 -7.44 30.87 -10.74
N GLY A 454 -6.65 31.93 -10.75
CA GLY A 454 -6.35 32.80 -9.61
C GLY A 454 -5.00 32.55 -8.96
N ALA A 455 -4.52 31.31 -8.97
CA ALA A 455 -3.22 30.95 -8.45
C ALA A 455 -2.62 29.79 -9.24
N ILE A 456 -1.31 29.83 -9.46
CA ILE A 456 -0.55 28.74 -10.06
C ILE A 456 0.61 28.32 -9.14
N TYR A 457 0.93 27.04 -9.17
CA TYR A 457 1.97 26.43 -8.36
C TYR A 457 3.30 26.49 -9.11
N ALA A 458 4.32 27.07 -8.47
CA ALA A 458 5.58 27.40 -9.12
C ALA A 458 6.78 27.03 -8.24
N SER A 459 7.92 26.79 -8.88
CA SER A 459 9.21 26.67 -8.21
C SER A 459 10.32 27.42 -8.95
N SER A 460 11.30 27.92 -8.19
CA SER A 460 12.48 28.60 -8.72
C SER A 460 13.70 28.40 -7.82
N TYR A 461 14.90 28.58 -8.38
CA TYR A 461 16.08 28.79 -7.56
C TYR A 461 15.97 30.11 -6.80
N THR A 462 16.44 30.13 -5.56
CA THR A 462 16.54 31.35 -4.75
C THR A 462 17.95 31.91 -4.78
N HIS A 463 18.06 33.17 -4.37
CA HIS A 463 19.32 33.92 -4.28
C HIS A 463 19.22 34.95 -3.16
N LYS A 464 20.32 35.66 -2.86
CA LYS A 464 20.43 36.61 -1.75
C LYS A 464 19.35 37.70 -1.72
N GLY A 465 18.74 38.01 -2.86
CA GLY A 465 17.65 38.99 -2.96
C GLY A 465 16.42 38.57 -2.17
N TRP A 466 16.15 37.26 -2.05
CA TRP A 466 15.02 36.70 -1.31
C TRP A 466 15.15 36.90 0.20
N ASP A 467 16.38 36.91 0.72
CA ASP A 467 16.68 37.18 2.13
C ASP A 467 16.65 38.68 2.45
N ALA A 468 16.86 39.53 1.43
CA ALA A 468 16.94 40.99 1.57
C ALA A 468 15.61 41.72 1.29
N VAL A 469 14.53 40.98 1.01
CA VAL A 469 13.20 41.57 0.78
C VAL A 469 12.75 42.35 2.00
N LYS A 470 12.24 43.56 1.78
CA LYS A 470 11.67 44.39 2.87
C LYS A 470 10.50 43.66 3.52
N THR A 471 10.56 43.51 4.85
CA THR A 471 9.58 42.78 5.66
C THR A 471 8.57 43.71 6.33
N SER A 472 7.31 43.30 6.38
CA SER A 472 6.19 44.04 6.96
C SER A 472 4.98 43.11 7.16
N ALA A 473 4.46 43.05 8.39
CA ALA A 473 3.18 42.41 8.71
C ALA A 473 1.98 43.01 7.94
N LYS A 474 2.09 44.26 7.49
CA LYS A 474 1.00 44.98 6.84
C LYS A 474 0.82 44.47 5.42
N PRO A 475 -0.41 44.09 5.01
CA PRO A 475 -0.68 43.69 3.63
C PRO A 475 -0.46 44.87 2.67
N PRO A 476 -0.18 44.58 1.38
CA PRO A 476 -0.02 45.61 0.37
C PRO A 476 -1.33 46.38 0.16
N ALA A 477 -1.21 47.69 -0.07
CA ALA A 477 -2.36 48.56 -0.37
C ALA A 477 -2.61 48.68 -1.89
N SER A 478 -1.59 48.40 -2.71
CA SER A 478 -1.59 48.44 -4.17
C SER A 478 -0.34 47.73 -4.71
N HIS A 479 -0.26 47.51 -6.03
CA HIS A 479 0.94 46.97 -6.67
C HIS A 479 2.19 47.82 -6.40
N ALA A 480 2.05 49.14 -6.26
CA ALA A 480 3.17 50.04 -5.98
C ALA A 480 3.80 49.82 -4.58
N THR A 481 3.06 49.20 -3.67
CA THR A 481 3.52 48.92 -2.29
C THR A 481 4.13 47.52 -2.13
N LEU A 482 4.07 46.68 -3.17
CA LEU A 482 4.69 45.35 -3.14
C LEU A 482 6.22 45.48 -3.23
N PRO A 483 6.96 44.85 -2.32
CA PRO A 483 8.41 44.82 -2.41
C PRO A 483 8.86 43.93 -3.58
N VAL A 484 9.76 44.44 -4.41
CA VAL A 484 10.38 43.68 -5.51
C VAL A 484 11.63 42.97 -4.99
N ILE A 485 11.79 41.69 -5.33
CA ILE A 485 12.99 40.91 -5.01
C ILE A 485 14.15 41.45 -5.84
N ALA A 486 15.22 41.87 -5.17
CA ALA A 486 16.38 42.46 -5.83
C ALA A 486 17.20 41.38 -6.56
N TYR A 487 17.25 41.47 -7.89
CA TYR A 487 18.05 40.60 -8.74
C TYR A 487 19.29 41.33 -9.27
N ASP A 488 20.46 40.72 -9.12
CA ASP A 488 21.76 41.28 -9.50
C ASP A 488 22.18 40.94 -10.94
N GLY A 489 21.30 40.28 -11.71
CA GLY A 489 21.58 39.84 -13.07
C GLY A 489 22.36 38.53 -13.18
N LYS A 490 22.69 37.86 -12.08
CA LYS A 490 23.49 36.62 -12.08
C LYS A 490 22.65 35.40 -11.72
N PRO A 491 22.51 34.42 -12.63
CA PRO A 491 21.77 33.20 -12.35
C PRO A 491 22.36 32.40 -11.18
N SER A 492 21.51 31.97 -10.26
CA SER A 492 21.77 31.00 -9.21
C SER A 492 21.18 29.63 -9.60
N ARG A 493 21.87 28.56 -9.22
CA ARG A 493 21.38 27.17 -9.33
C ARG A 493 21.35 26.49 -7.97
N SER A 494 21.22 27.28 -6.90
CA SER A 494 21.19 26.80 -5.51
C SER A 494 19.89 27.19 -4.82
N GLY A 495 19.45 26.39 -3.84
CA GLY A 495 18.29 26.70 -2.99
C GLY A 495 16.95 26.74 -3.74
N GLY A 496 16.50 25.59 -4.25
CA GLY A 496 15.21 25.49 -4.94
C GLY A 496 14.01 25.63 -4.00
N HIS A 497 13.11 26.58 -4.28
CA HIS A 497 11.94 26.90 -3.46
C HIS A 497 10.65 26.80 -4.27
N ALA A 498 9.54 26.45 -3.61
CA ALA A 498 8.22 26.36 -4.24
C ALA A 498 7.21 27.23 -3.50
N PHE A 499 6.33 27.87 -4.27
CA PHE A 499 5.43 28.92 -3.82
C PHE A 499 4.24 29.06 -4.78
N ALA A 500 3.31 29.97 -4.47
CA ALA A 500 2.19 30.30 -5.34
C ALA A 500 2.42 31.63 -6.06
N LEU A 501 2.12 31.69 -7.36
CA LEU A 501 1.95 32.95 -8.08
C LEU A 501 0.46 33.29 -8.10
N VAL A 502 0.11 34.48 -7.61
CA VAL A 502 -1.29 34.91 -7.38
C VAL A 502 -1.66 36.18 -8.14
N GLY A 503 -0.72 36.75 -8.88
CA GLY A 503 -0.91 38.00 -9.61
C GLY A 503 0.28 38.34 -10.50
N PHE A 504 0.17 39.43 -11.25
CA PHE A 504 1.22 39.97 -12.09
C PHE A 504 1.05 41.47 -12.32
N ASN A 505 2.13 42.14 -12.69
CA ASN A 505 2.12 43.53 -13.15
C ASN A 505 3.19 43.75 -14.23
N ARG A 506 3.45 45.00 -14.58
CA ARG A 506 4.48 45.35 -15.59
C ARG A 506 5.91 44.94 -15.20
N THR A 507 6.18 44.78 -13.90
CA THR A 507 7.52 44.45 -13.38
C THR A 507 7.74 42.95 -13.29
N GLY A 508 6.72 42.19 -12.90
CA GLY A 508 6.86 40.75 -12.70
C GLY A 508 5.62 40.08 -12.08
N PHE A 509 5.84 38.87 -11.57
CA PHE A 509 4.79 38.07 -10.92
C PHE A 509 4.72 38.37 -9.42
N VAL A 510 3.50 38.38 -8.89
CA VAL A 510 3.21 38.52 -7.46
C VAL A 510 3.22 37.14 -6.81
N ILE A 511 4.16 36.94 -5.88
CA ILE A 511 4.34 35.69 -5.14
C ILE A 511 3.58 35.77 -3.82
N GLN A 512 2.84 34.72 -3.49
CA GLN A 512 2.49 34.38 -2.11
C GLN A 512 3.52 33.37 -1.59
N ASN A 513 4.29 33.75 -0.58
CA ASN A 513 5.31 32.89 0.00
C ASN A 513 4.79 32.13 1.25
N SER A 514 5.59 31.18 1.74
CA SER A 514 5.32 30.35 2.92
C SER A 514 6.34 30.60 4.04
N TRP A 515 6.78 31.85 4.19
CA TRP A 515 7.81 32.27 5.16
C TRP A 515 7.25 33.23 6.23
N GLY A 516 5.97 33.10 6.54
CA GLY A 516 5.24 33.93 7.48
C GLY A 516 4.75 35.26 6.88
N ASP A 517 3.79 35.87 7.56
CA ASP A 517 3.15 37.13 7.17
C ASP A 517 4.05 38.36 7.27
N GLN A 518 5.20 38.23 7.95
CA GLN A 518 6.21 39.27 8.04
C GLN A 518 7.07 39.37 6.79
N TRP A 519 7.23 38.28 6.03
CA TRP A 519 8.08 38.30 4.85
C TRP A 519 7.40 39.07 3.71
N GLY A 520 8.14 39.97 3.06
CA GLY A 520 7.56 40.88 2.07
C GLY A 520 6.55 41.85 2.69
N ALA A 521 5.44 42.08 1.99
CA ALA A 521 4.29 42.81 2.52
C ALA A 521 3.16 41.81 2.80
N GLY A 522 2.93 41.46 4.06
CA GLY A 522 1.86 40.54 4.48
C GLY A 522 2.01 39.11 3.92
N GLY A 523 3.23 38.68 3.60
CA GLY A 523 3.54 37.40 2.93
C GLY A 523 3.78 37.49 1.42
N PHE A 524 3.67 38.69 0.81
CA PHE A 524 3.73 38.87 -0.64
C PHE A 524 4.94 39.70 -1.12
N ALA A 525 5.46 39.36 -2.29
CA ALA A 525 6.52 40.10 -2.97
C ALA A 525 6.39 39.97 -4.50
N VAL A 526 7.22 40.69 -5.25
CA VAL A 526 7.28 40.60 -6.71
C VAL A 526 8.62 40.00 -7.15
N VAL A 527 8.57 38.91 -7.92
CA VAL A 527 9.71 38.42 -8.70
C VAL A 527 9.67 39.06 -10.08
N SER A 528 10.73 39.77 -10.46
CA SER A 528 10.78 40.43 -11.77
C SER A 528 10.80 39.40 -12.92
N TYR A 529 10.35 39.77 -14.12
CA TYR A 529 10.40 38.83 -15.26
C TYR A 529 11.82 38.38 -15.61
N ALA A 530 12.82 39.25 -15.45
CA ALA A 530 14.22 38.91 -15.69
C ALA A 530 14.74 37.89 -14.66
N ASP A 531 14.36 38.06 -13.40
CA ASP A 531 14.68 37.12 -12.33
C ASP A 531 13.97 35.77 -12.56
N TRP A 532 12.68 35.81 -12.88
CA TRP A 532 11.87 34.64 -13.20
C TRP A 532 12.48 33.81 -14.34
N LEU A 533 12.77 34.43 -15.49
CA LEU A 533 13.34 33.72 -16.64
C LEU A 533 14.72 33.12 -16.35
N ALA A 534 15.48 33.71 -15.43
CA ALA A 534 16.79 33.19 -15.02
C ALA A 534 16.69 31.97 -14.08
N HIS A 535 15.65 31.90 -13.24
CA HIS A 535 15.61 30.99 -12.10
C HIS A 535 14.44 30.01 -12.05
N ALA A 536 13.39 30.19 -12.86
CA ALA A 536 12.23 29.33 -12.85
C ALA A 536 12.59 27.86 -13.16
N MET A 537 11.95 26.94 -12.45
CA MET A 537 12.16 25.51 -12.59
C MET A 537 10.91 24.84 -13.17
N ASP A 538 9.80 24.85 -12.43
CA ASP A 538 8.55 24.19 -12.81
C ASP A 538 7.34 25.07 -12.50
N VAL A 539 6.32 24.95 -13.36
CA VAL A 539 5.07 25.70 -13.24
C VAL A 539 3.90 24.80 -13.59
N TRP A 540 2.89 24.85 -12.74
CA TRP A 540 1.69 24.04 -12.86
C TRP A 540 0.45 24.87 -12.53
N VAL A 541 -0.56 24.77 -13.37
CA VAL A 541 -1.91 25.26 -13.06
C VAL A 541 -2.78 24.08 -12.64
N ALA A 542 -3.55 24.28 -11.57
CA ALA A 542 -4.39 23.25 -10.98
C ALA A 542 -5.77 23.81 -10.65
N ALA A 543 -6.82 23.05 -10.97
CA ALA A 543 -8.20 23.40 -10.63
C ALA A 543 -8.80 22.36 -9.67
N MET A 544 -9.50 22.83 -8.65
CA MET A 544 -10.14 21.96 -7.65
C MET A 544 -11.20 21.06 -8.30
N GLY A 545 -11.25 19.80 -7.87
CA GLY A 545 -12.27 18.84 -8.29
C GLY A 545 -13.54 18.98 -7.46
N VAL A 546 -14.66 18.50 -8.01
CA VAL A 546 -15.92 18.39 -7.26
C VAL A 546 -15.80 17.19 -6.30
N PRO A 547 -16.07 17.36 -5.00
CA PRO A 547 -16.10 16.25 -4.04
C PRO A 547 -16.99 15.10 -4.56
N GLY A 548 -16.51 13.86 -4.41
CA GLY A 548 -17.20 12.65 -4.88
C GLY A 548 -17.02 12.30 -6.37
N VAL A 549 -16.66 13.24 -7.26
CA VAL A 549 -16.45 12.95 -8.69
C VAL A 549 -15.11 12.28 -8.96
N VAL A 550 -14.05 12.68 -8.25
CA VAL A 550 -12.71 12.08 -8.40
C VAL A 550 -12.66 10.66 -7.83
N SER A 551 -13.42 10.37 -6.77
CA SER A 551 -13.68 9.00 -6.30
C SER A 551 -14.31 8.14 -7.41
N GLY A 552 -15.14 8.73 -8.26
CA GLY A 552 -15.71 8.11 -9.46
C GLY A 552 -14.75 7.96 -10.65
N ARG A 553 -13.71 8.79 -10.76
CA ARG A 553 -12.74 8.78 -11.88
C ARG A 553 -11.55 7.85 -11.66
N LEU A 554 -11.05 7.75 -10.43
CA LEU A 554 -10.19 6.63 -10.01
C LEU A 554 -10.92 5.28 -10.14
N ALA A 555 -12.25 5.35 -10.28
CA ALA A 555 -13.18 4.25 -10.46
C ALA A 555 -13.68 4.03 -11.90
N SER A 556 -13.16 4.75 -12.90
CA SER A 556 -13.71 4.69 -14.27
C SER A 556 -12.63 4.50 -15.32
N GLY A 557 -11.61 3.71 -15.01
CA GLY A 557 -10.54 3.35 -15.96
C GLY A 557 -11.02 2.62 -17.22
N GLY A 558 -12.27 2.16 -17.27
CA GLY A 558 -12.90 1.58 -18.46
C GLY A 558 -14.04 2.47 -18.95
N ARG A 559 -13.94 2.91 -20.22
CA ARG A 559 -15.02 3.62 -20.90
C ARG A 559 -15.97 2.59 -21.50
N GLU A 560 -17.06 2.28 -20.81
CA GLU A 560 -18.22 1.63 -21.43
C GLU A 560 -19.43 2.55 -21.41
N VAL A 561 -19.94 2.85 -22.61
CA VAL A 561 -21.21 3.53 -22.83
C VAL A 561 -22.29 2.45 -22.74
N ALA A 562 -22.93 2.29 -21.59
CA ALA A 562 -24.06 1.37 -21.42
C ALA A 562 -25.39 2.15 -21.29
N GLY A 563 -26.41 1.67 -22.00
CA GLY A 563 -27.74 2.27 -22.10
C GLY A 563 -28.56 2.25 -20.80
N ALA A 564 -29.73 2.90 -20.85
CA ALA A 564 -30.57 3.21 -19.69
C ALA A 564 -31.02 2.00 -18.83
N GLU A 565 -31.07 0.78 -19.38
CA GLU A 565 -31.38 -0.44 -18.61
C GLU A 565 -30.23 -0.90 -17.70
N ALA A 566 -28.96 -0.69 -18.10
CA ALA A 566 -27.80 -1.01 -17.26
C ALA A 566 -27.67 -0.07 -16.06
N ALA A 567 -28.22 1.14 -16.15
CA ALA A 567 -28.22 2.12 -15.07
C ALA A 567 -29.15 1.74 -13.91
N ALA A 568 -30.26 1.04 -14.19
CA ALA A 568 -31.21 0.58 -13.16
C ALA A 568 -30.68 -0.65 -12.38
N ALA A 569 -30.04 -1.60 -13.06
CA ALA A 569 -29.44 -2.78 -12.41
C ALA A 569 -28.21 -2.44 -11.53
N ARG A 570 -27.45 -1.40 -11.91
CA ARG A 570 -26.25 -0.92 -11.18
C ARG A 570 -26.57 -0.12 -9.91
N ALA A 571 -27.84 0.18 -9.62
CA ALA A 571 -28.23 1.02 -8.49
C ALA A 571 -27.90 0.40 -7.11
N ASN A 572 -27.86 -0.93 -6.99
CA ASN A 572 -27.44 -1.59 -5.74
C ASN A 572 -26.11 -2.35 -5.86
N TRP A 573 -25.26 -2.01 -6.83
CA TRP A 573 -23.85 -2.43 -6.81
C TRP A 573 -23.07 -1.56 -5.84
N TRP A 574 -21.98 -2.08 -5.27
CA TRP A 574 -21.06 -1.22 -4.54
C TRP A 574 -20.44 -0.17 -5.45
N ASP A 575 -20.18 1.00 -4.88
CA ASP A 575 -19.20 1.89 -5.46
C ASP A 575 -17.81 1.21 -5.46
N GLU A 576 -16.97 1.68 -6.37
CA GLU A 576 -15.64 1.11 -6.56
C GLU A 576 -14.72 1.31 -5.36
N ALA A 577 -14.88 2.42 -4.62
CA ALA A 577 -14.07 2.69 -3.44
C ALA A 577 -14.33 1.63 -2.37
N THR A 578 -15.58 1.19 -2.23
CA THR A 578 -16.02 0.11 -1.35
C THR A 578 -15.51 -1.23 -1.83
N ALA A 579 -15.59 -1.53 -3.13
CA ALA A 579 -15.00 -2.75 -3.68
C ALA A 579 -13.49 -2.83 -3.40
N TYR A 580 -12.73 -1.78 -3.69
CA TYR A 580 -11.30 -1.75 -3.40
C TYR A 580 -10.97 -1.84 -1.91
N ARG A 581 -11.79 -1.27 -1.03
CA ARG A 581 -11.64 -1.43 0.43
C ARG A 581 -11.75 -2.90 0.86
N HIS A 582 -12.49 -3.72 0.13
CA HIS A 582 -12.63 -5.16 0.34
C HIS A 582 -11.69 -5.99 -0.55
N SER A 583 -10.74 -5.38 -1.26
CA SER A 583 -9.84 -6.08 -2.19
C SER A 583 -8.36 -5.92 -1.82
N ILE A 584 -7.59 -7.01 -1.88
CA ILE A 584 -6.13 -7.01 -1.80
C ILE A 584 -5.58 -7.19 -3.21
N VAL A 585 -4.87 -6.18 -3.73
CA VAL A 585 -4.33 -6.19 -5.10
C VAL A 585 -2.86 -6.59 -5.11
N LEU A 586 -2.57 -7.83 -5.51
CA LEU A 586 -1.22 -8.36 -5.67
C LEU A 586 -0.63 -7.99 -7.03
N GLY A 587 0.66 -7.64 -7.04
CA GLY A 587 1.48 -7.43 -8.21
C GLY A 587 2.13 -8.69 -8.73
N ASN A 588 2.77 -8.54 -9.89
CA ASN A 588 3.43 -9.65 -10.58
C ASN A 588 4.60 -10.20 -9.75
N ASP A 589 5.22 -9.40 -8.89
CA ASP A 589 6.24 -9.86 -7.95
C ASP A 589 5.66 -10.45 -6.65
N GLY A 590 4.35 -10.69 -6.58
CA GLY A 590 3.67 -11.17 -5.38
C GLY A 590 3.61 -10.17 -4.23
N ARG A 591 4.07 -8.93 -4.42
CA ARG A 591 3.91 -7.84 -3.45
C ARG A 591 2.57 -7.16 -3.62
N VAL A 592 2.17 -6.37 -2.64
CA VAL A 592 0.91 -5.64 -2.73
C VAL A 592 1.10 -4.34 -3.50
N ASN A 593 0.49 -4.23 -4.68
CA ASN A 593 0.67 -3.11 -5.61
C ASN A 593 0.04 -1.79 -5.15
N ARG A 594 -1.15 -1.85 -4.54
CA ARG A 594 -1.98 -0.65 -4.36
C ARG A 594 -1.63 0.16 -3.11
N TYR A 595 -0.99 -0.47 -2.13
CA TYR A 595 -0.57 0.24 -0.91
C TYR A 595 0.53 1.27 -1.14
N GLU A 596 1.10 1.35 -2.34
CA GLU A 596 2.26 2.19 -2.64
C GLU A 596 1.95 3.66 -2.96
N LYS A 597 0.71 4.03 -3.34
CA LYS A 597 0.43 5.38 -3.90
C LYS A 597 -0.57 6.24 -3.11
N LEU A 598 -1.73 5.71 -2.72
CA LEU A 598 -2.64 6.41 -1.77
C LEU A 598 -2.49 5.91 -0.32
N ASP A 599 -2.16 4.64 -0.19
CA ASP A 599 -2.90 3.80 0.75
C ASP A 599 -2.07 3.36 1.97
N GLY A 600 -0.73 3.46 1.94
CA GLY A 600 0.15 2.86 2.96
C GLY A 600 0.14 3.48 4.37
N VAL A 601 -0.70 4.50 4.61
CA VAL A 601 -0.94 5.08 5.95
C VAL A 601 -2.08 4.29 6.61
N THR A 602 -3.34 4.42 6.18
CA THR A 602 -4.48 3.71 6.81
C THR A 602 -4.91 2.42 6.12
N ARG A 603 -4.56 2.22 4.84
CA ARG A 603 -4.94 1.04 4.05
C ARG A 603 -3.71 0.16 3.82
N SER A 604 -3.35 -0.58 4.86
CA SER A 604 -2.40 -1.69 4.77
C SER A 604 -3.13 -3.01 4.56
N LEU A 605 -2.39 -4.05 4.22
CA LEU A 605 -2.93 -5.42 4.19
C LEU A 605 -3.58 -5.76 5.52
N GLN A 606 -2.87 -5.46 6.61
CA GLN A 606 -3.35 -5.65 7.97
C GLN A 606 -4.68 -4.93 8.21
N ASN A 607 -4.84 -3.72 7.68
CA ASN A 607 -6.11 -3.01 7.79
C ASN A 607 -7.25 -3.75 7.08
N GLN A 608 -7.05 -4.17 5.83
CA GLN A 608 -8.12 -4.79 5.03
C GLN A 608 -8.47 -6.21 5.46
N ALA A 609 -7.48 -7.01 5.86
CA ALA A 609 -7.67 -8.41 6.22
C ALA A 609 -7.94 -8.63 7.73
N CYS A 610 -7.67 -7.64 8.59
CA CYS A 610 -7.88 -7.77 10.04
C CYS A 610 -8.75 -6.65 10.62
N VAL A 611 -8.33 -5.38 10.50
CA VAL A 611 -8.99 -4.27 11.21
C VAL A 611 -10.41 -4.00 10.67
N MET A 612 -10.59 -3.97 9.36
CA MET A 612 -11.89 -3.69 8.74
C MET A 612 -12.93 -4.81 9.00
N PRO A 613 -12.60 -6.11 8.78
CA PRO A 613 -13.49 -7.20 9.16
C PRO A 613 -13.85 -7.17 10.65
N ASP A 614 -12.89 -6.93 11.54
CA ASP A 614 -13.13 -6.84 12.97
C ASP A 614 -14.13 -5.73 13.33
N SER A 615 -13.91 -4.52 12.81
CA SER A 615 -14.82 -3.39 13.00
C SER A 615 -16.22 -3.73 12.51
N TRP A 616 -16.33 -4.40 11.36
CA TRP A 616 -17.63 -4.83 10.83
C TRP A 616 -18.29 -5.89 11.72
N PHE A 617 -17.54 -6.89 12.20
CA PHE A 617 -18.04 -7.92 13.12
C PHE A 617 -18.54 -7.37 14.46
N ARG A 618 -17.97 -6.26 14.94
CA ARG A 618 -18.40 -5.56 16.16
C ARG A 618 -19.70 -4.77 15.94
N GLN A 619 -19.88 -4.23 14.74
CA GLN A 619 -21.09 -3.48 14.36
C GLN A 619 -22.25 -4.40 13.97
N ASN A 620 -21.96 -5.65 13.56
CA ASN A 620 -22.93 -6.62 13.08
C ASN A 620 -22.94 -7.86 14.01
N PRO A 621 -23.90 -8.00 14.93
CA PRO A 621 -23.87 -8.98 16.02
C PRO A 621 -24.26 -10.41 15.60
N HIS A 622 -23.71 -10.92 14.49
CA HIS A 622 -23.81 -12.33 14.15
C HIS A 622 -23.01 -13.19 15.16
N GLU A 623 -23.54 -14.36 15.53
CA GLU A 623 -22.87 -15.29 16.45
C GLU A 623 -21.49 -15.74 15.91
N LYS A 624 -21.48 -16.16 14.63
CA LYS A 624 -20.28 -16.53 13.90
C LYS A 624 -19.73 -15.33 13.14
N LYS A 625 -18.39 -15.19 13.15
CA LYS A 625 -17.65 -14.13 12.47
C LYS A 625 -17.04 -14.69 11.20
N ARG A 626 -17.82 -14.64 10.12
CA ARG A 626 -17.50 -15.27 8.83
C ARG A 626 -16.74 -14.30 7.95
N LEU A 627 -15.49 -14.66 7.62
CA LEU A 627 -14.71 -14.02 6.58
C LEU A 627 -14.68 -14.93 5.36
N VAL A 628 -15.06 -14.41 4.19
CA VAL A 628 -15.01 -15.13 2.93
C VAL A 628 -13.93 -14.54 2.05
N ILE A 629 -12.89 -15.32 1.76
CA ILE A 629 -11.86 -14.94 0.79
C ILE A 629 -12.29 -15.42 -0.59
N TYR A 630 -12.44 -14.48 -1.51
CA TYR A 630 -12.75 -14.75 -2.90
C TYR A 630 -11.51 -14.52 -3.78
N ALA A 631 -10.94 -15.59 -4.34
CA ALA A 631 -9.88 -15.51 -5.33
C ALA A 631 -10.47 -15.68 -6.73
N HIS A 632 -10.43 -14.60 -7.53
CA HIS A 632 -11.02 -14.60 -8.87
C HIS A 632 -10.26 -15.50 -9.87
N GLY A 633 -10.80 -15.73 -11.07
CA GLY A 633 -10.03 -16.35 -12.14
C GLY A 633 -8.87 -15.46 -12.58
N GLY A 634 -7.64 -15.95 -12.51
CA GLY A 634 -6.38 -15.21 -12.79
C GLY A 634 -6.14 -14.85 -14.24
N LEU A 635 -7.18 -14.48 -14.96
CA LEU A 635 -7.15 -14.16 -16.36
C LEU A 635 -7.88 -12.85 -16.69
N ASN A 636 -8.57 -12.29 -15.69
CA ASN A 636 -9.33 -11.06 -15.80
C ASN A 636 -8.45 -9.85 -15.44
N SER A 637 -8.78 -8.67 -15.98
CA SER A 637 -8.09 -7.44 -15.62
C SER A 637 -8.38 -7.07 -14.15
N GLU A 638 -7.55 -6.20 -13.55
CA GLU A 638 -7.84 -5.65 -12.22
C GLU A 638 -9.21 -4.96 -12.19
N ALA A 639 -9.59 -4.28 -13.28
CA ALA A 639 -10.87 -3.60 -13.40
C ALA A 639 -12.04 -4.59 -13.37
N ASP A 640 -11.95 -5.71 -14.10
CA ASP A 640 -13.00 -6.74 -14.12
C ASP A 640 -13.16 -7.41 -12.75
N ALA A 641 -12.05 -7.70 -12.07
CA ALA A 641 -12.07 -8.26 -10.72
C ALA A 641 -12.76 -7.31 -9.72
N ILE A 642 -12.57 -6.00 -9.88
CA ILE A 642 -13.22 -4.98 -9.06
C ILE A 642 -14.69 -4.82 -9.45
N HIS A 643 -15.02 -4.83 -10.74
CA HIS A 643 -16.40 -4.83 -11.22
C HIS A 643 -17.19 -6.01 -10.64
N ARG A 644 -16.59 -7.19 -10.61
CA ARG A 644 -17.15 -8.37 -9.95
C ARG A 644 -17.39 -8.14 -8.47
N ALA A 645 -16.39 -7.65 -7.74
CA ALA A 645 -16.53 -7.33 -6.32
C ALA A 645 -17.68 -6.34 -6.06
N ARG A 646 -17.90 -5.39 -6.97
CA ARG A 646 -19.01 -4.43 -6.90
C ARG A 646 -20.38 -5.09 -7.05
N ALA A 647 -20.51 -6.05 -7.96
CA ALA A 647 -21.76 -6.77 -8.18
C ALA A 647 -22.10 -7.70 -7.01
N MET A 648 -21.13 -8.50 -6.53
CA MET A 648 -21.43 -9.55 -5.56
C MET A 648 -21.30 -9.14 -4.08
N GLY A 649 -20.52 -8.10 -3.78
CA GLY A 649 -20.15 -7.75 -2.40
C GLY A 649 -21.34 -7.58 -1.44
N ARG A 650 -22.44 -6.99 -1.94
CA ARG A 650 -23.66 -6.77 -1.14
C ARG A 650 -24.27 -8.06 -0.60
N TYR A 651 -24.22 -9.15 -1.38
CA TYR A 651 -24.83 -10.42 -1.01
C TYR A 651 -24.05 -11.11 0.12
N PHE A 652 -22.73 -10.97 0.15
CA PHE A 652 -21.94 -11.46 1.28
C PHE A 652 -22.34 -10.73 2.57
N LEU A 653 -22.29 -9.39 2.56
CA LEU A 653 -22.62 -8.61 3.77
C LEU A 653 -24.07 -8.82 4.22
N GLY A 654 -25.02 -8.84 3.28
CA GLY A 654 -26.44 -9.07 3.56
C GLY A 654 -26.75 -10.44 4.16
N ASN A 655 -25.85 -11.41 4.02
CA ASN A 655 -25.97 -12.75 4.59
C ASN A 655 -25.01 -13.00 5.77
N GLY A 656 -24.46 -11.93 6.37
CA GLY A 656 -23.62 -12.05 7.56
C GLY A 656 -22.19 -12.53 7.29
N CYS A 657 -21.70 -12.37 6.06
CA CYS A 657 -20.37 -12.77 5.61
C CYS A 657 -19.57 -11.54 5.18
N TYR A 658 -18.39 -11.31 5.76
CA TYR A 658 -17.50 -10.25 5.30
C TYR A 658 -16.69 -10.75 4.09
N PRO A 659 -16.77 -10.13 2.89
CA PRO A 659 -16.00 -10.56 1.74
C PRO A 659 -14.61 -9.89 1.70
N LEU A 660 -13.59 -10.65 1.32
CA LEU A 660 -12.24 -10.18 1.01
C LEU A 660 -11.82 -10.74 -0.35
N PHE A 661 -11.75 -9.86 -1.35
CA PHE A 661 -11.38 -10.22 -2.72
C PHE A 661 -9.87 -10.22 -2.89
N LEU A 662 -9.29 -11.32 -3.33
CA LEU A 662 -7.89 -11.37 -3.76
C LEU A 662 -7.86 -11.04 -5.24
N VAL A 663 -7.25 -9.90 -5.56
CA VAL A 663 -7.11 -9.39 -6.92
C VAL A 663 -5.65 -9.47 -7.34
N TRP A 664 -5.36 -9.93 -8.55
CA TRP A 664 -4.00 -9.87 -9.09
C TRP A 664 -4.01 -9.47 -10.55
N LYS A 665 -2.92 -8.81 -10.96
CA LYS A 665 -2.78 -8.32 -12.34
C LYS A 665 -2.43 -9.47 -13.28
N SER A 666 -3.44 -9.95 -13.98
CA SER A 666 -3.25 -10.92 -15.05
C SER A 666 -4.33 -10.69 -16.10
N GLY A 667 -4.11 -9.74 -17.02
CA GLY A 667 -4.93 -9.60 -18.23
C GLY A 667 -4.65 -10.73 -19.23
N LEU A 668 -4.53 -11.96 -18.73
CA LEU A 668 -4.05 -13.10 -19.49
C LEU A 668 -5.13 -13.59 -20.46
N LEU A 669 -6.43 -13.62 -20.12
CA LEU A 669 -7.47 -13.93 -21.12
C LEU A 669 -7.51 -12.87 -22.23
N GLU A 670 -7.43 -11.59 -21.89
CA GLU A 670 -7.38 -10.51 -22.88
C GLU A 670 -6.13 -10.62 -23.77
N SER A 671 -4.96 -10.86 -23.17
CA SER A 671 -3.71 -11.05 -23.90
C SER A 671 -3.77 -12.27 -24.80
N LEU A 672 -4.32 -13.39 -24.32
CA LEU A 672 -4.50 -14.61 -25.10
C LEU A 672 -5.52 -14.40 -26.22
N GLY A 673 -6.66 -13.77 -25.93
CA GLY A 673 -7.68 -13.42 -26.91
C GLY A 673 -7.14 -12.50 -28.00
N ASN A 674 -6.38 -11.46 -27.62
CA ASN A 674 -5.72 -10.55 -28.56
C ASN A 674 -4.66 -11.27 -29.40
N ILE A 675 -3.80 -12.10 -28.79
CA ILE A 675 -2.79 -12.88 -29.53
C ILE A 675 -3.47 -13.86 -30.50
N LEU A 676 -4.54 -14.52 -30.07
CA LEU A 676 -5.33 -15.44 -30.90
C LEU A 676 -6.00 -14.69 -32.05
N ALA A 677 -6.64 -13.55 -31.78
CA ALA A 677 -7.33 -12.74 -32.79
C ALA A 677 -6.36 -12.06 -33.78
N GLU A 678 -5.23 -11.53 -33.32
CA GLU A 678 -4.23 -10.84 -34.15
C GLU A 678 -3.51 -11.81 -35.09
N LYS A 679 -3.15 -13.01 -34.60
CA LYS A 679 -2.45 -14.02 -35.42
C LYS A 679 -3.36 -14.81 -36.36
N VAL A 680 -4.67 -14.74 -36.14
CA VAL A 680 -5.69 -15.32 -37.03
C VAL A 680 -6.25 -14.26 -37.98
N SER A 681 -6.06 -12.97 -37.70
CA SER A 681 -6.48 -11.88 -38.60
C SER A 681 -5.59 -11.80 -39.85
N PRO A 682 -6.17 -11.63 -41.06
CA PRO A 682 -5.41 -11.58 -42.31
C PRO A 682 -4.67 -10.24 -42.42
N GLY A 683 -3.45 -10.17 -41.89
CA GLY A 683 -2.73 -8.89 -41.90
C GLY A 683 -1.30 -8.85 -41.40
N ALA A 684 -0.53 -9.95 -41.39
CA ALA A 684 0.91 -9.87 -41.08
C ALA A 684 1.72 -11.12 -41.51
N ALA A 685 1.82 -11.39 -42.82
CA ALA A 685 2.99 -12.00 -43.47
C ALA A 685 2.70 -12.18 -44.96
N GLY A 686 3.46 -11.52 -45.83
CA GLY A 686 3.39 -11.75 -47.26
C GLY A 686 3.98 -13.11 -47.63
N MET A 687 3.18 -13.95 -48.28
CA MET A 687 3.59 -15.01 -49.20
C MET A 687 2.42 -15.29 -50.16
N ALA A 688 2.73 -15.43 -51.44
CA ALA A 688 1.81 -15.38 -52.56
C ALA A 688 0.91 -16.62 -52.70
N GLY A 689 -0.37 -16.40 -53.06
CA GLY A 689 -1.24 -17.38 -53.73
C GLY A 689 -2.66 -17.53 -53.18
N GLY A 690 -3.67 -17.07 -53.94
CA GLY A 690 -5.04 -17.60 -53.93
C GLY A 690 -6.07 -17.00 -52.95
N ILE A 691 -6.73 -15.90 -53.35
CA ILE A 691 -7.69 -15.09 -52.54
C ILE A 691 -9.12 -15.70 -52.53
N GLY A 692 -9.27 -17.02 -52.53
CA GLY A 692 -10.60 -17.67 -52.63
C GLY A 692 -10.94 -18.70 -51.56
N GLY A 693 -9.97 -19.19 -50.78
CA GLY A 693 -10.16 -20.37 -49.90
C GLY A 693 -9.88 -20.15 -48.41
N TRP A 694 -9.46 -18.95 -47.99
CA TRP A 694 -9.01 -18.72 -46.60
C TRP A 694 -10.09 -18.13 -45.68
N LEU A 695 -11.32 -17.94 -46.18
CA LEU A 695 -12.46 -17.44 -45.40
C LEU A 695 -13.33 -18.57 -44.83
N THR A 696 -13.01 -19.84 -45.10
CA THR A 696 -13.89 -20.98 -44.74
C THR A 696 -13.22 -22.08 -43.90
N ASP A 697 -11.90 -22.09 -43.76
CA ASP A 697 -11.23 -23.19 -43.05
C ASP A 697 -10.98 -22.85 -41.58
N LYS A 698 -11.80 -23.49 -40.73
CA LYS A 698 -11.61 -23.64 -39.29
C LYS A 698 -10.13 -23.95 -39.00
N VAL A 699 -9.41 -23.02 -38.39
CA VAL A 699 -8.10 -23.33 -37.78
C VAL A 699 -8.38 -24.41 -36.72
N SER A 700 -7.97 -25.65 -36.99
CA SER A 700 -8.25 -26.76 -36.07
C SER A 700 -7.55 -26.51 -34.73
N ASP A 701 -8.21 -26.79 -33.61
CA ASP A 701 -7.65 -26.65 -32.26
C ASP A 701 -6.19 -27.15 -32.10
N PRO A 702 -5.78 -28.32 -32.66
CA PRO A 702 -4.39 -28.77 -32.54
C PRO A 702 -3.36 -27.82 -33.17
N LEU A 703 -3.76 -27.08 -34.22
CA LEU A 703 -2.92 -26.06 -34.84
C LEU A 703 -2.81 -24.84 -33.92
N VAL A 704 -3.90 -24.40 -33.30
CA VAL A 704 -3.91 -23.30 -32.31
C VAL A 704 -3.04 -23.65 -31.10
N GLU A 705 -3.19 -24.87 -30.56
CA GLU A 705 -2.42 -25.37 -29.41
C GLU A 705 -0.90 -25.35 -29.70
N LYS A 706 -0.49 -25.77 -30.90
CA LYS A 706 0.93 -25.85 -31.30
C LYS A 706 1.53 -24.51 -31.73
N THR A 707 0.79 -23.68 -32.45
CA THR A 707 1.31 -22.45 -33.07
C THR A 707 1.18 -21.21 -32.20
N ILE A 708 0.17 -21.17 -31.32
CA ILE A 708 -0.12 -20.03 -30.45
C ILE A 708 0.03 -20.43 -28.98
N GLY A 709 -0.60 -21.52 -28.59
CA GLY A 709 -0.63 -22.01 -27.21
C GLY A 709 0.76 -22.22 -26.59
N ARG A 710 1.57 -23.11 -27.17
CA ARG A 710 2.91 -23.43 -26.63
C ARG A 710 3.96 -22.30 -26.72
N PRO A 711 4.12 -21.60 -27.85
CA PRO A 711 5.20 -20.60 -27.97
C PRO A 711 4.87 -19.25 -27.34
N PHE A 712 3.59 -18.84 -27.27
CA PHE A 712 3.21 -17.49 -26.82
C PHE A 712 2.35 -17.50 -25.54
N ALA A 713 1.41 -18.43 -25.40
CA ALA A 713 0.50 -18.46 -24.26
C ALA A 713 1.07 -19.15 -23.01
N ARG A 714 1.79 -20.26 -23.18
CA ARG A 714 2.41 -21.03 -22.09
C ARG A 714 3.39 -20.22 -21.23
N PRO A 715 4.27 -19.37 -21.78
CA PRO A 715 5.14 -18.52 -20.96
C PRO A 715 4.34 -17.62 -20.01
N LEU A 716 3.28 -16.98 -20.49
CA LEU A 716 2.43 -16.11 -19.68
C LEU A 716 1.67 -16.89 -18.59
N TRP A 717 1.17 -18.09 -18.92
CA TRP A 717 0.56 -18.99 -17.93
C TRP A 717 1.57 -19.45 -16.86
N SER A 718 2.81 -19.71 -17.27
CA SER A 718 3.89 -20.12 -16.36
C SER A 718 4.27 -18.97 -15.43
N GLU A 719 4.42 -17.77 -15.96
CA GLU A 719 4.67 -16.54 -15.19
C GLU A 719 3.54 -16.30 -14.17
N MET A 720 2.27 -16.46 -14.56
CA MET A 720 1.14 -16.34 -13.61
C MET A 720 1.26 -17.33 -12.44
N LYS A 721 1.62 -18.59 -12.70
CA LYS A 721 1.81 -19.61 -11.65
C LYS A 721 3.01 -19.28 -10.75
N GLU A 722 4.09 -18.76 -11.34
CA GLU A 722 5.27 -18.30 -10.61
C GLU A 722 4.94 -17.09 -9.74
N ASN A 723 4.17 -16.12 -10.24
CA ASN A 723 3.74 -14.95 -9.45
C ASN A 723 2.88 -15.35 -8.24
N ALA A 724 1.99 -16.34 -8.42
CA ALA A 724 1.23 -16.94 -7.31
C ALA A 724 2.13 -17.66 -6.29
N GLU A 725 3.24 -18.25 -6.74
CA GLU A 725 4.26 -18.84 -5.89
C GLU A 725 5.01 -17.79 -5.09
N LEU A 726 5.54 -16.78 -5.78
CA LEU A 726 6.24 -15.65 -5.21
C LEU A 726 5.38 -14.95 -4.15
N ALA A 727 4.08 -14.75 -4.41
CA ALA A 727 3.15 -14.15 -3.46
C ALA A 727 3.08 -14.90 -2.11
N SER A 728 3.39 -16.20 -2.09
CA SER A 728 3.35 -17.04 -0.89
C SER A 728 4.69 -17.11 -0.14
N GLU A 729 5.75 -16.47 -0.66
CA GLU A 729 7.05 -16.39 0.00
C GLU A 729 7.04 -15.45 1.21
N GLY A 730 7.99 -15.66 2.13
CA GLY A 730 8.13 -14.85 3.35
C GLY A 730 8.29 -13.36 3.05
N GLY A 731 7.47 -12.53 3.71
CA GLY A 731 7.45 -11.08 3.51
C GLY A 731 6.72 -10.59 2.24
N ARG A 732 6.09 -11.48 1.46
CA ARG A 732 5.22 -11.11 0.32
C ARG A 732 3.74 -11.14 0.70
N GLY A 733 2.84 -10.82 -0.24
CA GLY A 733 1.43 -10.53 0.04
C GLY A 733 0.66 -11.67 0.75
N GLY A 734 0.98 -12.93 0.45
CA GLY A 734 0.37 -14.11 1.05
C GLY A 734 0.81 -14.39 2.49
N ASP A 735 2.10 -14.22 2.81
CA ASP A 735 2.59 -14.31 4.20
C ASP A 735 2.01 -13.19 5.07
N LEU A 736 1.98 -11.96 4.54
CA LEU A 736 1.31 -10.84 5.20
C LEU A 736 -0.19 -11.12 5.41
N LEU A 737 -0.87 -11.69 4.41
CA LEU A 737 -2.30 -12.03 4.49
C LEU A 737 -2.57 -13.04 5.60
N THR A 738 -1.82 -14.13 5.63
CA THR A 738 -2.00 -15.16 6.66
C THR A 738 -1.67 -14.63 8.06
N GLU A 739 -0.76 -13.67 8.19
CA GLU A 739 -0.48 -12.98 9.46
C GLU A 739 -1.65 -12.10 9.93
N ALA A 740 -2.26 -11.34 9.00
CA ALA A 740 -3.44 -10.55 9.29
C ALA A 740 -4.64 -11.44 9.68
N LEU A 741 -4.82 -12.56 8.98
CA LEU A 741 -5.85 -13.56 9.31
C LEU A 741 -5.61 -14.19 10.69
N ARG A 742 -4.35 -14.47 11.06
CA ARG A 742 -3.99 -14.97 12.40
C ARG A 742 -4.38 -13.96 13.48
N SER A 743 -4.09 -12.69 13.23
CA SER A 743 -4.45 -11.58 14.12
C SER A 743 -5.97 -11.43 14.30
N LEU A 744 -6.73 -11.60 13.22
CA LEU A 744 -8.20 -11.54 13.24
C LEU A 744 -8.79 -12.76 13.96
N ALA A 745 -8.34 -13.98 13.63
CA ALA A 745 -8.77 -15.20 14.29
C ALA A 745 -8.50 -15.14 15.80
N GLY A 746 -7.34 -14.63 16.21
CA GLY A 746 -7.01 -14.42 17.63
C GLY A 746 -7.90 -13.40 18.36
N SER A 747 -8.64 -12.55 17.63
CA SER A 747 -9.60 -11.59 18.22
C SER A 747 -10.94 -12.24 18.55
N TRP A 748 -11.30 -13.33 17.86
CA TRP A 748 -12.64 -13.94 17.92
C TRP A 748 -12.64 -15.41 18.35
N GLY A 749 -11.48 -16.08 18.38
CA GLY A 749 -11.34 -17.47 18.79
C GLY A 749 -12.25 -18.41 17.98
N ASP A 750 -12.98 -19.28 18.69
CA ASP A 750 -13.87 -20.29 18.09
C ASP A 750 -15.09 -19.70 17.34
N LYS A 751 -15.36 -18.40 17.50
CA LYS A 751 -16.41 -17.71 16.73
C LYS A 751 -15.94 -17.37 15.31
N PHE A 752 -14.65 -17.36 15.04
CA PHE A 752 -14.11 -17.03 13.73
C PHE A 752 -14.21 -18.19 12.75
N GLU A 753 -14.75 -17.91 11.57
CA GLU A 753 -14.86 -18.87 10.47
C GLU A 753 -14.27 -18.26 9.20
N LEU A 754 -13.32 -18.97 8.60
CA LEU A 754 -12.71 -18.62 7.33
C LEU A 754 -13.29 -19.52 6.24
N HIS A 755 -13.80 -18.92 5.18
CA HIS A 755 -14.31 -19.63 4.01
C HIS A 755 -13.53 -19.18 2.79
N LEU A 756 -13.12 -20.13 1.95
CA LEU A 756 -12.33 -19.86 0.76
C LEU A 756 -13.17 -20.17 -0.47
N MET A 757 -13.17 -19.26 -1.44
CA MET A 757 -13.86 -19.39 -2.72
C MET A 757 -12.86 -19.09 -3.84
N GLY A 758 -12.65 -20.04 -4.75
CA GLY A 758 -11.69 -19.89 -5.84
C GLY A 758 -12.30 -20.26 -7.18
N HIS A 759 -12.27 -19.33 -8.13
CA HIS A 759 -12.65 -19.62 -9.51
C HIS A 759 -11.41 -19.84 -10.38
N SER A 760 -11.42 -20.86 -11.23
CA SER A 760 -10.36 -21.11 -12.21
C SER A 760 -8.96 -21.11 -11.58
N ALA A 761 -8.05 -20.23 -12.01
CA ALA A 761 -6.70 -20.09 -11.45
C ALA A 761 -6.67 -19.63 -9.97
N GLY A 762 -7.77 -19.13 -9.41
CA GLY A 762 -7.91 -18.89 -7.97
C GLY A 762 -7.69 -20.15 -7.12
N SER A 763 -7.94 -21.34 -7.68
CA SER A 763 -7.58 -22.62 -7.05
C SER A 763 -6.07 -22.80 -6.80
N ILE A 764 -5.21 -22.14 -7.58
CA ILE A 764 -3.75 -22.21 -7.40
C ILE A 764 -3.34 -21.35 -6.20
N ILE A 765 -3.84 -20.11 -6.12
CA ILE A 765 -3.53 -19.20 -5.01
C ILE A 765 -4.05 -19.75 -3.69
N LEU A 766 -5.30 -20.23 -3.67
CA LEU A 766 -5.89 -20.80 -2.44
C LEU A 766 -5.15 -22.06 -1.99
N GLY A 767 -4.72 -22.91 -2.92
CA GLY A 767 -3.93 -24.10 -2.58
C GLY A 767 -2.62 -23.75 -1.86
N ARG A 768 -1.91 -22.71 -2.32
CA ARG A 768 -0.70 -22.24 -1.64
C ARG A 768 -1.01 -21.58 -0.30
N LEU A 769 -2.10 -20.79 -0.25
CA LEU A 769 -2.56 -20.13 0.96
C LEU A 769 -2.88 -21.15 2.07
N LEU A 770 -3.49 -22.29 1.74
CA LEU A 770 -3.81 -23.35 2.69
C LEU A 770 -2.58 -23.88 3.43
N GLY A 771 -1.48 -24.12 2.72
CA GLY A 771 -0.22 -24.55 3.34
C GLY A 771 0.30 -23.52 4.36
N SER A 772 0.23 -22.23 4.02
CA SER A 772 0.64 -21.15 4.92
C SER A 772 -0.31 -20.98 6.11
N LEU A 773 -1.63 -21.08 5.88
CA LEU A 773 -2.64 -21.08 6.95
C LEU A 773 -2.41 -22.25 7.92
N ALA A 774 -2.11 -23.45 7.41
CA ALA A 774 -1.81 -24.61 8.23
C ALA A 774 -0.55 -24.40 9.08
N GLN A 775 0.53 -23.86 8.50
CA GLN A 775 1.76 -23.52 9.21
C GLN A 775 1.54 -22.48 10.33
N LYS A 776 0.59 -21.56 10.14
CA LYS A 776 0.20 -20.56 11.16
C LYS A 776 -0.90 -21.03 12.11
N GLY A 777 -1.29 -22.32 12.08
CA GLY A 777 -2.28 -22.90 12.99
C GLY A 777 -3.73 -22.51 12.70
N LEU A 778 -4.04 -22.05 11.48
CA LEU A 778 -5.38 -21.58 11.07
C LEU A 778 -6.20 -22.61 10.30
N ALA A 779 -5.68 -23.83 10.11
CA ALA A 779 -6.39 -24.89 9.39
C ALA A 779 -7.78 -25.19 9.99
N ASP A 780 -7.92 -25.11 11.31
CA ASP A 780 -9.20 -25.35 11.98
C ASP A 780 -10.22 -24.21 11.82
N SER A 781 -9.74 -23.00 11.54
CA SER A 781 -10.58 -21.85 11.21
C SER A 781 -11.16 -21.96 9.81
N VAL A 782 -10.55 -22.72 8.88
CA VAL A 782 -11.07 -22.92 7.52
C VAL A 782 -12.27 -23.86 7.54
N LYS A 783 -13.49 -23.33 7.44
CA LYS A 783 -14.75 -24.10 7.55
C LYS A 783 -15.28 -24.64 6.22
N SER A 784 -14.93 -24.01 5.10
CA SER A 784 -15.26 -24.53 3.77
C SER A 784 -14.30 -24.01 2.71
N VAL A 785 -14.05 -24.83 1.68
CA VAL A 785 -13.35 -24.43 0.46
C VAL A 785 -14.25 -24.75 -0.73
N HIS A 786 -14.57 -23.75 -1.53
CA HIS A 786 -15.41 -23.88 -2.72
C HIS A 786 -14.58 -23.55 -3.95
N LEU A 787 -14.42 -24.50 -4.86
CA LEU A 787 -13.68 -24.29 -6.10
C LEU A 787 -14.62 -24.43 -7.30
N TYR A 788 -14.59 -23.43 -8.17
CA TYR A 788 -15.36 -23.37 -9.40
C TYR A 788 -14.44 -23.54 -10.59
N ALA A 789 -14.68 -24.56 -11.42
CA ALA A 789 -13.85 -24.90 -12.58
C ALA A 789 -12.34 -24.79 -12.31
N PRO A 790 -11.78 -25.46 -11.27
CA PRO A 790 -10.41 -25.25 -10.82
C PRO A 790 -9.38 -25.56 -11.92
N ALA A 791 -8.59 -24.54 -12.29
CA ALA A 791 -7.59 -24.65 -13.36
C ALA A 791 -6.22 -25.14 -12.89
N CYS A 792 -6.10 -25.66 -11.67
CA CYS A 792 -4.87 -26.26 -11.17
C CYS A 792 -4.69 -27.70 -11.67
N THR A 793 -3.45 -28.13 -11.88
CA THR A 793 -3.15 -29.53 -12.21
C THR A 793 -3.50 -30.46 -11.05
N VAL A 794 -3.81 -31.72 -11.34
CA VAL A 794 -4.05 -32.73 -10.28
C VAL A 794 -2.80 -32.93 -9.40
N ALA A 795 -1.59 -32.81 -9.97
CA ALA A 795 -0.35 -32.83 -9.21
C ALA A 795 -0.27 -31.69 -8.19
N PHE A 796 -0.68 -30.48 -8.59
CA PHE A 796 -0.80 -29.35 -7.68
C PHE A 796 -1.85 -29.63 -6.58
N ALA A 797 -3.00 -30.19 -6.95
CA ALA A 797 -4.06 -30.53 -6.01
C ALA A 797 -3.59 -31.54 -4.94
N ASN A 798 -2.85 -32.58 -5.36
CA ASN A 798 -2.22 -33.54 -4.47
C ASN A 798 -1.17 -32.92 -3.52
N ARG A 799 -0.48 -31.88 -3.96
CA ARG A 799 0.54 -31.21 -3.15
C ARG A 799 -0.06 -30.25 -2.13
N HIS A 800 -1.18 -29.61 -2.45
CA HIS A 800 -1.67 -28.45 -1.71
C HIS A 800 -3.05 -28.63 -1.05
N TYR A 801 -3.88 -29.56 -1.52
CA TYR A 801 -5.19 -29.83 -0.94
C TYR A 801 -5.23 -31.20 -0.26
N ALA A 802 -4.81 -32.25 -0.97
CA ALA A 802 -4.86 -33.63 -0.48
C ALA A 802 -4.16 -33.89 0.87
N PRO A 803 -3.03 -33.23 1.23
CA PRO A 803 -2.36 -33.48 2.50
C PRO A 803 -3.14 -32.98 3.73
N HIS A 804 -4.26 -32.28 3.52
CA HIS A 804 -5.06 -31.67 4.57
C HIS A 804 -6.43 -32.36 4.70
N ASP A 805 -6.50 -33.46 5.47
CA ASP A 805 -7.72 -34.28 5.63
C ASP A 805 -8.97 -33.44 6.00
N LYS A 806 -8.82 -32.51 6.95
CA LYS A 806 -9.91 -31.60 7.36
C LYS A 806 -10.37 -30.72 6.21
N ILE A 807 -9.46 -30.23 5.38
CA ILE A 807 -9.80 -29.40 4.22
C ILE A 807 -10.50 -30.25 3.16
N MET A 808 -10.00 -31.45 2.87
CA MET A 808 -10.62 -32.37 1.92
C MET A 808 -12.07 -32.75 2.33
N SER A 809 -12.33 -32.89 3.63
CA SER A 809 -13.70 -33.12 4.15
C SER A 809 -14.65 -31.92 3.97
N ARG A 810 -14.10 -30.73 3.70
CA ARG A 810 -14.79 -29.44 3.58
C ARG A 810 -14.67 -28.82 2.19
N LEU A 811 -14.07 -29.56 1.24
CA LEU A 811 -13.89 -29.15 -0.14
C LEU A 811 -15.18 -29.43 -0.93
N HIS A 812 -15.63 -28.41 -1.64
CA HIS A 812 -16.74 -28.44 -2.59
C HIS A 812 -16.20 -28.08 -3.97
N LEU A 813 -16.61 -28.85 -4.98
CA LEU A 813 -16.23 -28.64 -6.36
C LEU A 813 -17.48 -28.45 -7.19
N ASP A 814 -17.55 -27.37 -7.94
CA ASP A 814 -18.55 -27.19 -8.99
C ASP A 814 -17.80 -27.09 -10.33
N ILE A 815 -18.02 -28.07 -11.21
CA ILE A 815 -17.33 -28.24 -12.50
C ILE A 815 -18.32 -28.37 -13.63
N LEU A 816 -17.88 -28.14 -14.86
CA LEU A 816 -18.71 -28.27 -16.05
C LEU A 816 -18.54 -29.69 -16.63
N GLY A 817 -19.62 -30.24 -17.17
CA GLY A 817 -19.60 -31.55 -17.82
C GLY A 817 -18.73 -31.55 -19.07
N ASP A 818 -18.13 -32.69 -19.39
CA ASP A 818 -17.12 -32.81 -20.44
C ASP A 818 -17.62 -32.35 -21.81
N GLN A 819 -18.84 -32.74 -22.18
CA GLN A 819 -19.45 -32.29 -23.43
C GLN A 819 -19.60 -30.76 -23.47
N ARG A 820 -20.00 -30.14 -22.36
CA ARG A 820 -20.15 -28.68 -22.26
C ARG A 820 -18.81 -27.96 -22.30
N GLU A 821 -17.78 -28.52 -21.68
CA GLU A 821 -16.40 -28.03 -21.81
C GLU A 821 -15.89 -28.12 -23.26
N GLN A 822 -16.26 -29.17 -24.00
CA GLN A 822 -15.93 -29.30 -25.43
C GLN A 822 -16.75 -28.38 -26.34
N ASP A 823 -17.95 -27.98 -25.92
CA ASP A 823 -18.83 -27.07 -26.66
C ASP A 823 -18.60 -25.58 -26.32
N ASP A 824 -17.79 -25.29 -25.29
CA ASP A 824 -17.38 -23.93 -24.89
C ASP A 824 -16.28 -23.38 -25.84
N ASN A 825 -15.85 -22.14 -25.66
CA ASN A 825 -14.81 -21.54 -26.48
C ASN A 825 -13.95 -20.52 -25.73
N VAL A 826 -12.76 -20.24 -26.27
CA VAL A 826 -11.92 -19.11 -25.85
C VAL A 826 -11.81 -18.13 -27.02
N ALA A 827 -12.38 -16.93 -26.82
CA ALA A 827 -12.39 -15.83 -27.79
C ALA A 827 -12.93 -16.22 -29.18
N PHE A 828 -13.82 -17.20 -29.27
CA PHE A 828 -14.33 -17.80 -30.52
C PHE A 828 -13.26 -18.39 -31.45
N VAL A 829 -11.98 -18.45 -31.03
CA VAL A 829 -10.87 -18.97 -31.82
C VAL A 829 -10.58 -20.42 -31.43
N TYR A 830 -10.40 -20.70 -30.13
CA TYR A 830 -10.26 -22.06 -29.63
C TYR A 830 -11.65 -22.62 -29.32
N GLN A 831 -12.03 -23.72 -29.94
CA GLN A 831 -13.41 -24.24 -29.95
C GLN A 831 -13.68 -25.22 -28.78
N LYS A 832 -12.96 -25.05 -27.68
CA LYS A 832 -13.22 -25.73 -26.41
C LYS A 832 -13.02 -24.75 -25.26
N SER A 833 -13.34 -25.18 -24.06
CA SER A 833 -13.14 -24.43 -22.84
C SER A 833 -11.67 -24.05 -22.61
N LEU A 834 -11.51 -23.09 -21.71
CA LEU A 834 -10.21 -22.72 -21.20
C LEU A 834 -9.48 -23.88 -20.49
N LEU A 835 -10.17 -24.77 -19.77
CA LEU A 835 -9.50 -25.90 -19.11
C LEU A 835 -8.89 -26.85 -20.14
N TYR A 836 -9.57 -27.08 -21.27
CA TYR A 836 -9.01 -27.81 -22.40
C TYR A 836 -7.80 -27.12 -23.00
N PHE A 837 -7.83 -25.79 -23.13
CA PHE A 837 -6.68 -25.03 -23.63
C PHE A 837 -5.48 -25.12 -22.68
N VAL A 838 -5.71 -25.01 -21.37
CA VAL A 838 -4.69 -25.18 -20.33
C VAL A 838 -4.08 -26.59 -20.40
N SER A 839 -4.94 -27.61 -20.39
CA SER A 839 -4.58 -29.03 -20.48
C SER A 839 -3.76 -29.33 -21.73
N ASN A 840 -4.18 -28.84 -22.89
CA ASN A 840 -3.61 -29.25 -24.17
C ASN A 840 -2.45 -28.38 -24.63
N ALA A 841 -2.32 -27.13 -24.16
CA ALA A 841 -1.34 -26.21 -24.72
C ALA A 841 -0.50 -25.44 -23.69
N LEU A 842 -1.06 -25.09 -22.53
CA LEU A 842 -0.40 -24.19 -21.59
C LEU A 842 0.44 -24.91 -20.54
N GLU A 843 0.13 -26.16 -20.25
CA GLU A 843 0.95 -27.00 -19.38
C GLU A 843 2.16 -27.60 -20.10
N ALA A 844 3.14 -28.07 -19.32
CA ALA A 844 4.39 -28.63 -19.84
C ALA A 844 4.12 -29.84 -20.76
N ASP A 845 3.28 -30.75 -20.30
CA ASP A 845 2.82 -31.92 -21.06
C ASP A 845 1.49 -31.63 -21.75
N LEU A 846 1.31 -32.21 -22.94
CA LEU A 846 0.04 -32.17 -23.65
C LEU A 846 -1.00 -33.01 -22.89
N ARG A 847 -2.26 -32.59 -22.88
CA ARG A 847 -3.36 -33.32 -22.21
C ARG A 847 -3.02 -33.57 -20.74
N MET A 848 -2.61 -32.51 -20.04
CA MET A 848 -2.33 -32.54 -18.61
C MET A 848 -3.66 -32.62 -17.83
N PRO A 849 -3.82 -33.54 -16.86
CA PRO A 849 -5.03 -33.57 -16.04
C PRO A 849 -5.16 -32.31 -15.19
N ILE A 850 -6.22 -31.54 -15.46
CA ILE A 850 -6.63 -30.35 -14.72
C ILE A 850 -7.81 -30.70 -13.83
N LEU A 851 -7.74 -30.30 -12.56
CA LEU A 851 -8.69 -30.73 -11.51
C LEU A 851 -10.16 -30.44 -11.88
N GLY A 852 -10.42 -29.35 -12.59
CA GLY A 852 -11.77 -28.94 -13.00
C GLY A 852 -12.39 -29.77 -14.13
N MET A 853 -11.66 -30.69 -14.76
CA MET A 853 -12.19 -31.51 -15.85
C MET A 853 -12.90 -32.75 -15.31
N GLU A 854 -14.12 -33.03 -15.80
CA GLU A 854 -14.87 -34.25 -15.45
C GLU A 854 -14.06 -35.54 -15.65
N ASN A 855 -13.24 -35.59 -16.70
CA ASN A 855 -12.37 -36.74 -17.02
C ASN A 855 -11.38 -37.12 -15.91
N VAL A 856 -11.04 -36.20 -14.99
CA VAL A 856 -10.21 -36.53 -13.80
C VAL A 856 -10.93 -37.51 -12.88
N PHE A 857 -12.25 -37.40 -12.79
CA PHE A 857 -13.10 -38.21 -11.92
C PHE A 857 -13.59 -39.50 -12.59
N ASN A 858 -13.31 -39.70 -13.88
CA ASN A 858 -13.63 -40.92 -14.62
C ASN A 858 -12.44 -41.91 -14.63
N PRO A 859 -12.48 -43.04 -13.90
CA PRO A 859 -11.40 -44.02 -13.89
C PRO A 859 -11.13 -44.69 -15.24
N GLN A 860 -12.12 -44.70 -16.14
CA GLN A 860 -12.03 -45.34 -17.45
C GLN A 860 -11.43 -44.43 -18.53
N TYR A 861 -11.28 -43.13 -18.26
CA TYR A 861 -10.73 -42.20 -19.23
C TYR A 861 -9.22 -42.40 -19.41
N SER A 862 -8.81 -42.71 -20.64
CA SER A 862 -7.41 -43.02 -21.01
C SER A 862 -6.79 -42.00 -21.98
N GLY A 863 -7.47 -40.87 -22.23
CA GLY A 863 -7.05 -39.87 -23.21
C GLY A 863 -5.86 -38.99 -22.80
N TRP A 864 -5.31 -39.16 -21.60
CA TRP A 864 -4.15 -38.42 -21.08
C TRP A 864 -2.86 -38.83 -21.79
N ASN A 865 -1.96 -37.89 -22.12
CA ASN A 865 -0.63 -38.25 -22.62
C ASN A 865 0.27 -38.55 -21.41
N GLY A 866 0.24 -39.80 -20.95
CA GLY A 866 0.86 -40.22 -19.71
C GLY A 866 2.38 -40.43 -19.82
N SER A 867 3.14 -39.69 -19.03
CA SER A 867 4.30 -40.30 -18.37
C SER A 867 3.80 -41.23 -17.26
N SER A 868 4.64 -42.13 -16.72
CA SER A 868 4.29 -42.97 -15.57
C SER A 868 3.78 -42.16 -14.36
N ILE A 869 4.21 -40.90 -14.25
CA ILE A 869 3.86 -39.96 -13.18
C ILE A 869 2.39 -39.51 -13.25
N THR A 870 1.79 -39.45 -14.45
CA THR A 870 0.40 -38.99 -14.63
C THR A 870 -0.62 -39.97 -14.02
N ALA A 871 -0.41 -41.27 -14.24
CA ALA A 871 -1.27 -42.32 -13.70
C ALA A 871 -1.21 -42.36 -12.16
N GLU A 872 0.00 -42.25 -11.59
CA GLU A 872 0.22 -42.17 -10.15
C GLU A 872 -0.47 -40.93 -9.55
N THR A 873 -0.31 -39.77 -10.19
CA THR A 873 -0.93 -38.52 -9.77
C THR A 873 -2.45 -38.61 -9.70
N LEU A 874 -3.09 -39.17 -10.75
CA LEU A 874 -4.54 -39.37 -10.77
C LEU A 874 -5.00 -40.38 -9.71
N THR A 875 -4.25 -41.46 -9.52
CA THR A 875 -4.53 -42.48 -8.49
C THR A 875 -4.49 -41.86 -7.10
N ASN A 876 -3.45 -41.09 -6.79
CA ASN A 876 -3.30 -40.42 -5.49
C ASN A 876 -4.46 -39.46 -5.20
N TRP A 877 -4.87 -38.67 -6.20
CA TRP A 877 -5.99 -37.74 -6.04
C TRP A 877 -7.31 -38.47 -5.82
N ARG A 878 -7.59 -39.50 -6.63
CA ARG A 878 -8.83 -40.30 -6.53
C ARG A 878 -8.92 -40.99 -5.17
N ASN A 879 -7.81 -41.54 -4.68
CA ASN A 879 -7.75 -42.13 -3.34
C ASN A 879 -8.05 -41.08 -2.25
N ALA A 880 -7.41 -39.91 -2.31
CA ALA A 880 -7.68 -38.83 -1.36
C ALA A 880 -9.14 -38.35 -1.42
N ALA A 881 -9.70 -38.21 -2.62
CA ALA A 881 -11.10 -37.85 -2.85
C ALA A 881 -12.07 -38.90 -2.31
N GLU A 882 -11.77 -40.19 -2.47
CA GLU A 882 -12.56 -41.30 -1.95
C GLU A 882 -12.54 -41.34 -0.42
N ILE A 883 -11.34 -41.26 0.19
CA ILE A 883 -11.14 -41.20 1.64
C ILE A 883 -11.97 -40.04 2.24
N ALA A 884 -11.95 -38.89 1.59
CA ALA A 884 -12.68 -37.71 2.03
C ALA A 884 -14.18 -37.73 1.69
N ARG A 885 -14.67 -38.71 0.91
CA ARG A 885 -16.02 -38.73 0.33
C ARG A 885 -16.36 -37.46 -0.45
N LEU A 886 -15.41 -36.98 -1.26
CA LEU A 886 -15.57 -35.74 -2.03
C LEU A 886 -16.71 -35.82 -3.05
N LYS A 887 -17.08 -37.02 -3.52
CA LYS A 887 -18.21 -37.24 -4.43
C LYS A 887 -19.53 -36.65 -3.92
N ASP A 888 -19.73 -36.59 -2.60
CA ASP A 888 -20.95 -36.04 -1.98
C ASP A 888 -21.00 -34.50 -2.06
N ARG A 889 -19.89 -33.88 -2.48
CA ARG A 889 -19.67 -32.43 -2.56
C ARG A 889 -19.10 -32.00 -3.93
N LEU A 890 -19.19 -32.88 -4.93
CA LEU A 890 -18.86 -32.61 -6.32
C LEU A 890 -20.17 -32.41 -7.10
N THR A 891 -20.31 -31.25 -7.72
CA THR A 891 -21.40 -30.94 -8.65
C THR A 891 -20.85 -30.88 -10.06
N ILE A 892 -21.44 -31.63 -10.99
CA ILE A 892 -21.11 -31.57 -12.41
C ILE A 892 -22.30 -30.94 -13.15
N HIS A 893 -22.07 -29.79 -13.75
CA HIS A 893 -23.07 -29.00 -14.45
C HIS A 893 -23.15 -29.44 -15.91
N HIS A 894 -24.28 -30.04 -16.29
CA HIS A 894 -24.57 -30.42 -17.67
C HIS A 894 -25.60 -29.49 -18.32
N GLU A 895 -26.14 -28.51 -17.58
CA GLU A 895 -27.14 -27.59 -18.09
C GLU A 895 -26.55 -26.72 -19.22
N GLU A 896 -27.36 -26.38 -20.24
CA GLU A 896 -26.90 -25.51 -21.32
C GLU A 896 -26.84 -24.03 -20.91
N LYS A 897 -27.66 -23.65 -19.93
CA LYS A 897 -27.82 -22.28 -19.49
C LYS A 897 -27.77 -22.19 -17.97
N ILE A 898 -27.17 -21.12 -17.49
CA ILE A 898 -27.13 -20.72 -16.09
C ILE A 898 -27.98 -19.47 -15.87
N LEU A 899 -28.58 -19.37 -14.70
CA LEU A 899 -29.39 -18.21 -14.31
C LEU A 899 -28.48 -17.10 -13.77
N THR A 900 -28.47 -15.94 -14.42
CA THR A 900 -27.64 -14.78 -14.02
C THR A 900 -28.45 -13.67 -13.37
N ARG A 901 -29.78 -13.65 -13.55
CA ARG A 901 -30.71 -12.80 -12.80
C ARG A 901 -32.08 -13.44 -12.68
N ARG A 902 -32.66 -13.40 -11.48
CA ARG A 902 -34.03 -13.84 -11.21
C ARG A 902 -35.02 -12.76 -11.65
N GLY A 903 -36.07 -13.15 -12.36
CA GLY A 903 -37.18 -12.24 -12.67
C GLY A 903 -38.08 -12.00 -11.45
N ASN A 904 -38.68 -10.81 -11.35
CA ASN A 904 -39.67 -10.49 -10.31
C ASN A 904 -41.10 -10.32 -10.83
N GLY A 905 -41.34 -10.65 -12.11
CA GLY A 905 -42.67 -10.73 -12.72
C GLY A 905 -43.30 -9.41 -13.20
N ALA A 906 -42.78 -8.24 -12.82
CA ALA A 906 -43.36 -6.95 -13.24
C ALA A 906 -42.32 -5.93 -13.75
N ASP A 907 -41.14 -5.85 -13.13
CA ASP A 907 -40.18 -4.74 -13.36
C ASP A 907 -38.79 -5.21 -13.80
N VAL A 908 -38.44 -6.48 -13.56
CA VAL A 908 -37.12 -7.06 -13.87
C VAL A 908 -37.30 -8.41 -14.57
N GLN A 909 -36.81 -8.52 -15.80
CA GLN A 909 -36.83 -9.77 -16.57
C GLN A 909 -35.76 -10.75 -16.12
N GLU A 910 -36.12 -12.04 -16.09
CA GLU A 910 -35.16 -13.13 -15.90
C GLU A 910 -34.08 -13.11 -16.99
N LYS A 911 -32.82 -13.36 -16.63
CA LYS A 911 -31.72 -13.46 -17.59
C LYS A 911 -30.92 -14.73 -17.36
N THR A 912 -30.65 -15.42 -18.46
CA THR A 912 -29.83 -16.63 -18.51
C THR A 912 -28.69 -16.46 -19.50
N GLU A 913 -27.55 -17.10 -19.24
CA GLU A 913 -26.39 -17.14 -20.13
C GLU A 913 -25.95 -18.58 -20.38
N SER A 914 -25.19 -18.83 -21.44
CA SER A 914 -24.68 -20.18 -21.72
C SER A 914 -23.78 -20.64 -20.58
N ALA A 915 -23.94 -21.90 -20.16
CA ALA A 915 -23.00 -22.51 -19.23
C ALA A 915 -21.62 -22.56 -19.90
N SER A 916 -20.63 -21.95 -19.24
CA SER A 916 -19.27 -21.82 -19.73
C SER A 916 -18.30 -21.85 -18.55
N HIS A 917 -17.00 -22.03 -18.84
CA HIS A 917 -15.95 -21.96 -17.82
C HIS A 917 -16.01 -20.66 -17.00
N GLY A 918 -16.34 -19.54 -17.66
CA GLY A 918 -16.45 -18.22 -17.02
C GLY A 918 -17.75 -17.99 -16.23
N GLY A 919 -18.79 -18.80 -16.46
CA GLY A 919 -20.14 -18.49 -15.97
C GLY A 919 -20.42 -18.85 -14.50
N PHE A 920 -19.57 -19.62 -13.83
CA PHE A 920 -19.83 -20.13 -12.48
C PHE A 920 -20.11 -19.04 -11.45
N ASP A 921 -19.33 -17.96 -11.49
CA ASP A 921 -19.45 -16.84 -10.55
C ASP A 921 -20.43 -15.75 -11.00
N ASN A 922 -21.11 -15.98 -12.14
CA ASN A 922 -22.22 -15.19 -12.67
C ASN A 922 -23.56 -15.85 -12.34
N SER A 923 -23.53 -17.12 -11.94
CA SER A 923 -24.72 -17.88 -11.59
C SER A 923 -25.24 -17.51 -10.21
N VAL A 924 -26.44 -16.94 -10.17
CA VAL A 924 -27.12 -16.59 -8.91
C VAL A 924 -27.45 -17.84 -8.09
N GLU A 925 -27.59 -18.98 -8.75
CA GLU A 925 -27.86 -20.26 -8.09
C GLU A 925 -26.61 -20.85 -7.45
N ILE A 926 -25.47 -20.81 -8.14
CA ILE A 926 -24.21 -21.34 -7.62
C ILE A 926 -23.73 -20.47 -6.45
N ILE A 927 -23.68 -19.15 -6.63
CA ILE A 927 -23.30 -18.23 -5.56
C ILE A 927 -24.29 -18.30 -4.39
N GLY A 928 -25.59 -18.39 -4.68
CA GLY A 928 -26.63 -18.56 -3.67
C GLY A 928 -26.42 -19.83 -2.83
N LYS A 929 -26.28 -21.00 -3.47
CA LYS A 929 -26.01 -22.28 -2.79
C LYS A 929 -24.73 -22.25 -1.98
N THR A 930 -23.68 -21.60 -2.48
CA THR A 930 -22.43 -21.47 -1.73
C THR A 930 -22.61 -20.62 -0.47
N LEU A 931 -23.35 -19.51 -0.54
CA LEU A 931 -23.67 -18.72 0.64
C LEU A 931 -24.56 -19.48 1.63
N GLU A 932 -25.49 -20.31 1.16
CA GLU A 932 -26.31 -21.19 2.02
C GLU A 932 -25.44 -22.23 2.74
N ARG A 933 -24.47 -22.84 2.02
CA ARG A 933 -23.48 -23.76 2.61
C ARG A 933 -22.61 -23.05 3.67
N ILE A 934 -22.18 -21.83 3.41
CA ILE A 934 -21.35 -21.03 4.33
C ILE A 934 -22.13 -20.63 5.58
N THR A 935 -23.36 -20.17 5.41
CA THR A 935 -24.19 -19.68 6.52
C THR A 935 -24.85 -20.80 7.31
N GLY A 936 -25.07 -21.97 6.67
CA GLY A 936 -25.82 -23.09 7.22
C GLY A 936 -27.33 -22.83 7.31
N ALA A 937 -27.85 -21.82 6.60
CA ALA A 937 -29.24 -21.39 6.67
C ALA A 937 -29.71 -20.82 5.31
N PRO A 938 -31.04 -20.69 5.10
CA PRO A 938 -31.57 -19.93 3.97
C PRO A 938 -31.05 -18.48 3.98
N LEU A 939 -30.83 -17.92 2.79
CA LEU A 939 -30.29 -16.57 2.64
C LEU A 939 -31.25 -15.49 3.14
N ALA A 940 -30.74 -14.60 4.00
CA ALA A 940 -31.44 -13.40 4.42
C ALA A 940 -31.58 -12.39 3.27
N LEU A 941 -30.56 -12.33 2.40
CA LEU A 941 -30.57 -11.57 1.15
C LEU A 941 -30.33 -12.54 -0.02
N PRO A 942 -31.38 -12.96 -0.74
CA PRO A 942 -31.24 -13.83 -1.90
C PRO A 942 -30.30 -13.22 -2.94
N VAL A 943 -29.49 -14.07 -3.58
CA VAL A 943 -28.72 -13.67 -4.76
C VAL A 943 -29.67 -13.62 -5.94
N ASP A 944 -29.92 -12.41 -6.43
CA ASP A 944 -30.98 -12.13 -7.40
C ASP A 944 -30.48 -11.54 -8.73
N ASP A 945 -29.31 -10.90 -8.77
CA ASP A 945 -28.77 -10.26 -9.97
C ASP A 945 -27.23 -10.20 -9.96
N LEU A 946 -26.61 -10.89 -10.90
CA LEU A 946 -25.17 -10.85 -11.18
C LEU A 946 -24.89 -10.48 -12.65
N VAL A 947 -25.84 -9.83 -13.33
CA VAL A 947 -25.78 -9.52 -14.77
C VAL A 947 -24.80 -8.39 -15.09
N GLY A 948 -24.08 -8.52 -16.20
CA GLY A 948 -23.13 -7.50 -16.66
C GLY A 948 -21.72 -7.73 -16.11
N PHE A 949 -21.53 -8.93 -15.59
CA PHE A 949 -20.25 -9.57 -15.42
C PHE A 949 -20.34 -10.92 -16.16
#